data_AF-A0AAE9DH89-F1
#
_entry.id   AF-A0AAE9DH89-F1
#
_cell.length_a   1.000
_cell.length_b   1.000
_cell.length_c   1.000
_cell.angle_alpha   90.00
_cell.angle_beta   90.00
_cell.angle_gamma   90.00
#
_symmetry.space_group_name_H-M   'P 1'
#
loop_
_entity.id
_entity.type
_entity.pdbx_description
1 polymer ?
#
loop_
_entity_poly.entity_id
_entity_poly.type
_entity_poly.pdbx_seq_one_letter_code
_entity_poly.pdbx_strand_id
1 'polypeptide(L)'
;MKKFWKKSKNQGSGDEKTMATPTTAPGEISESDRKLLDELRKRVHNELELVKAYDDDFSLMRWLIGWDRKIEVVVPKIKFSLRAIHALGLDKEDLSTLEKVTQKCDECSVPLRYLPGSLIGFDHENNVVSLQMIGHLDAAGLMPATRNSDLYRMRIAESEGVMQIIRKMEKEHGKPFGTSVIFDLDGLSMGQIDMAALKVVTTMLSQLQEMFPDVIRKIFVVNTPTFIQVLWGMISPCLAKQTQQKVKILGNDWKQHLKENIGEEVLFERWGGTRQAETEYGNVRMGGKIPAELRYDPANDFPAEKLTKLVVSSRSTSFVPITLEGNVPGRKLYWWWRLENNDIHFSIHRAAEGQEKVAEHDDDYMVHPKFKLQTDFVPEDGEVSAEEPGVYKFIFDNTHSTFRSKTVKMSLKLETERSKTWKDFGDGVPCVLGIDEAGRGPVLGPMVYAAAISPMDQNAELKALGVDDSKALNEAKREEIFEKINNDEEIQQIVAYAIRSLSPELISSSMLKRHKYSLNEVSHDAAIALIRDAFACNVNVVEIKVDTVGPKATYQAKLERLFPGISICVTEKADSLFPIVSAASIAAKVTRDTRLRNWEFKEENIKVPENGFGSGYPGDPNTKKFLQLSVHPIFGFCSLVRASWKTASAIVEKRCVPGYWEDDEEEGKPQNKKMSVWLQPKEGTEMVEINLTKIVSTVFLSFMFYNFFQLYKLFTPELCADTDPDSNCYSPIIRPNSEGLFDLLQLRVYFSTKRDSLETLVTTVENVQIADAFQKELKVKIPSSVAKDGYLYAHTILLPHGFEDRNPMSAPWKVHVAAPMIVFQEPVAKTFQLLGEDEAVVEKPKKAKKVVELAAHFRTVLPVRIVSESSRFVKTKVSGELADFLTVQRQDQYLPIMFVDEMSMRSKHLFELADFQKSVNLTINYEPTSVAKLLLLTSTARSTQQLMRHGFKDKDIDELRGLFTETSIVLLMITFFVSTLHLLFDALAFKNDISFWKGRKSMVGLSTKTLLWRCFSQTIIFFYLFDQETSLLVLIPSGIATVIEYWKVTIAYKVSISWRGIKFGKHSAEEDETDSIDAQAMKYLSILLVPLVIGGAVYSLLYVPHKSWRSWLLETSANGVYAFGFLFMLPQLFVNYKLKSVAHLPWRAFMYKAFNTFIDDLFAFIITMPTAHRMACFRDDIVFLVYLYQRWLYPVDYTRINEFGEGGEDKKKKDSEVVDSEEKGEVQEKEMKETAEIPGAPRRRTAKKAT
;
A
#
# COMPACT_ATOMS: atom_id res chain seq x y z
N MET A 1 -35.34 -13.60 21.49
CA MET A 1 -36.38 -12.72 20.90
C MET A 1 -37.35 -12.09 21.91
N LYS A 2 -37.89 -12.75 22.95
CA LYS A 2 -38.74 -12.07 23.96
C LYS A 2 -38.01 -11.16 24.99
N LYS A 3 -36.69 -11.28 25.15
CA LYS A 3 -35.88 -10.42 26.05
C LYS A 3 -35.39 -9.11 25.42
N PHE A 4 -35.45 -8.97 24.10
CA PHE A 4 -35.03 -7.74 23.39
C PHE A 4 -36.14 -6.68 23.34
N TRP A 5 -37.41 -7.11 23.37
CA TRP A 5 -38.59 -6.23 23.33
C TRP A 5 -39.10 -5.73 24.68
N LYS A 6 -38.47 -6.11 25.80
CA LYS A 6 -38.89 -5.67 27.14
C LYS A 6 -38.09 -4.48 27.69
N LYS A 7 -37.05 -4.03 26.97
CA LYS A 7 -36.18 -2.92 27.41
C LYS A 7 -36.50 -1.56 26.76
N SER A 8 -37.48 -1.49 25.85
CA SER A 8 -37.93 -0.22 25.24
C SER A 8 -39.21 0.37 25.86
N LYS A 9 -39.73 -0.19 26.96
CA LYS A 9 -41.01 0.24 27.57
C LYS A 9 -40.94 0.84 28.98
N ASN A 10 -39.78 0.92 29.62
CA ASN A 10 -39.64 1.48 30.97
C ASN A 10 -38.43 2.42 31.06
N GLN A 11 -38.51 3.58 30.41
CA GLN A 11 -37.73 4.76 30.76
C GLN A 11 -38.56 6.00 30.40
N GLY A 12 -39.55 6.26 31.24
CA GLY A 12 -40.33 7.49 31.24
C GLY A 12 -40.61 7.86 32.69
N SER A 13 -39.65 8.52 33.34
CA SER A 13 -39.85 9.43 34.49
C SER A 13 -38.50 9.88 35.09
N GLY A 14 -38.25 11.20 35.12
CA GLY A 14 -37.17 11.89 35.85
C GLY A 14 -35.84 12.00 35.08
N ASP A 15 -35.26 13.16 34.76
CA ASP A 15 -35.50 14.54 35.16
C ASP A 15 -35.30 15.47 33.94
N GLU A 16 -36.32 16.27 33.62
CA GLU A 16 -36.21 17.39 32.70
C GLU A 16 -35.32 18.47 33.31
N LYS A 17 -34.04 18.49 32.92
CA LYS A 17 -33.31 19.75 32.83
C LYS A 17 -33.72 20.41 31.52
N THR A 18 -34.57 21.41 31.65
CA THR A 18 -34.98 22.38 30.63
C THR A 18 -33.79 22.89 29.82
N MET A 19 -33.46 22.23 28.73
CA MET A 19 -32.94 22.91 27.54
C MET A 19 -34.14 23.66 26.97
N ALA A 20 -34.10 25.00 27.07
CA ALA A 20 -35.05 25.86 26.41
C ALA A 20 -35.09 25.51 24.92
N THR A 21 -36.14 24.81 24.50
CA THR A 21 -36.59 24.79 23.12
C THR A 21 -37.08 26.20 22.80
N PRO A 22 -36.48 26.92 21.83
CA PRO A 22 -37.12 28.11 21.31
C PRO A 22 -38.33 27.63 20.49
N THR A 23 -39.52 27.93 20.99
CA THR A 23 -40.78 27.90 20.28
C THR A 23 -40.66 28.78 19.03
N THR A 24 -40.32 28.18 17.90
CA THR A 24 -40.40 28.80 16.57
C THR A 24 -40.99 27.78 15.62
N ALA A 25 -41.91 28.19 14.76
CA ALA A 25 -42.61 27.31 13.83
C ALA A 25 -41.60 26.64 12.88
N PRO A 26 -41.88 25.44 12.34
CA PRO A 26 -40.98 24.79 11.37
C PRO A 26 -40.80 25.69 10.14
N GLY A 27 -39.63 26.33 10.04
CA GLY A 27 -39.29 27.30 9.00
C GLY A 27 -38.85 28.68 9.50
N GLU A 28 -39.07 29.02 10.77
CA GLU A 28 -38.60 30.29 11.34
C GLU A 28 -37.16 30.18 11.85
N ILE A 29 -36.26 30.92 11.19
CA ILE A 29 -34.85 31.03 11.60
C ILE A 29 -34.79 31.85 12.89
N SER A 30 -34.27 31.25 13.97
CA SER A 30 -34.08 31.94 15.25
C SER A 30 -33.16 33.16 15.10
N GLU A 31 -33.33 34.19 15.95
CA GLU A 31 -32.49 35.39 15.89
C GLU A 31 -30.99 35.05 16.08
N SER A 32 -30.67 34.05 16.90
CA SER A 32 -29.32 33.52 17.04
C SER A 32 -28.80 32.86 15.77
N ASP A 33 -29.63 32.08 15.09
CA ASP A 33 -29.26 31.42 13.83
C ASP A 33 -29.09 32.45 12.71
N ARG A 34 -29.87 33.53 12.73
CA ARG A 34 -29.76 34.62 11.75
C ARG A 34 -28.43 35.37 11.87
N LYS A 35 -27.97 35.64 13.09
CA LYS A 35 -26.63 36.21 13.34
C LYS A 35 -25.51 35.30 12.82
N LEU A 36 -25.64 33.98 13.01
CA LEU A 36 -24.67 33.01 12.51
C LEU A 36 -24.67 32.91 10.98
N LEU A 37 -25.84 32.99 10.34
CA LEU A 37 -25.98 33.05 8.88
C LEU A 37 -25.28 34.28 8.31
N ASP A 38 -25.55 35.46 8.88
CA ASP A 38 -24.94 36.71 8.42
C ASP A 38 -23.42 36.69 8.57
N GLU A 39 -22.91 36.15 9.68
CA GLU A 39 -21.47 35.96 9.88
C GLU A 39 -20.88 34.97 8.86
N LEU A 40 -21.55 33.84 8.62
CA LEU A 40 -21.10 32.84 7.66
C LEU A 40 -21.07 33.44 6.24
N ARG A 41 -22.17 34.05 5.79
CA ARG A 41 -22.31 34.71 4.48
C ARG A 41 -21.20 35.74 4.27
N LYS A 42 -20.83 36.51 5.31
CA LYS A 42 -19.72 37.46 5.26
C LYS A 42 -18.36 36.78 5.10
N ARG A 43 -18.09 35.69 5.81
CA ARG A 43 -16.79 34.98 5.77
C ARG A 43 -16.55 34.18 4.49
N VAL A 44 -17.61 33.78 3.79
CA VAL A 44 -17.52 32.99 2.55
C VAL A 44 -18.10 33.70 1.32
N HIS A 45 -18.14 35.04 1.38
CA HIS A 45 -18.72 35.87 0.33
C HIS A 45 -18.13 35.58 -1.05
N ASN A 46 -16.79 35.50 -1.16
CA ASN A 46 -16.10 35.22 -2.42
C ASN A 46 -16.53 33.88 -3.03
N GLU A 47 -16.69 32.84 -2.20
CA GLU A 47 -17.12 31.52 -2.67
C GLU A 47 -18.61 31.46 -3.04
N LEU A 48 -19.46 32.26 -2.37
CA LEU A 48 -20.86 32.43 -2.74
C LEU A 48 -21.02 33.20 -4.06
N GLU A 49 -20.10 34.12 -4.39
CA GLU A 49 -20.09 34.77 -5.71
C GLU A 49 -19.75 33.79 -6.83
N LEU A 50 -18.85 32.83 -6.58
CA LEU A 50 -18.55 31.74 -7.53
C LEU A 50 -19.75 30.84 -7.76
N VAL A 51 -20.46 30.46 -6.68
CA VAL A 51 -21.61 29.55 -6.75
C VAL A 51 -22.85 30.19 -6.10
N LYS A 52 -23.45 31.15 -6.80
CA LYS A 52 -24.58 31.96 -6.32
C LYS A 52 -25.78 31.15 -5.85
N ALA A 53 -25.95 29.93 -6.37
CA ALA A 53 -27.04 29.04 -5.98
C ALA A 53 -27.02 28.66 -4.49
N TYR A 54 -25.88 28.80 -3.80
CA TYR A 54 -25.75 28.50 -2.37
C TYR A 54 -25.96 29.71 -1.46
N ASP A 55 -26.16 30.92 -2.01
CA ASP A 55 -26.46 32.13 -1.22
C ASP A 55 -27.95 32.21 -0.85
N ASP A 56 -28.45 31.13 -0.26
CA ASP A 56 -29.80 31.04 0.28
C ASP A 56 -29.78 30.54 1.72
N ASP A 57 -30.79 30.97 2.49
CA ASP A 57 -30.81 30.70 3.92
C ASP A 57 -30.93 29.19 4.23
N PHE A 58 -31.62 28.39 3.40
CA PHE A 58 -31.74 26.95 3.63
C PHE A 58 -30.42 26.22 3.39
N SER A 59 -29.70 26.54 2.30
CA SER A 59 -28.38 25.98 2.01
C SER A 59 -27.39 26.30 3.11
N LEU A 60 -27.26 27.57 3.50
CA LEU A 60 -26.36 27.97 4.60
C LEU A 60 -26.77 27.37 5.95
N MET A 61 -28.08 27.21 6.20
CA MET A 61 -28.55 26.56 7.42
C MET A 61 -28.16 25.08 7.50
N ARG A 62 -28.16 24.35 6.38
CA ARG A 62 -27.67 22.94 6.36
C ARG A 62 -26.23 22.82 6.83
N TRP A 63 -25.37 23.75 6.40
CA TRP A 63 -23.98 23.81 6.83
C TRP A 63 -23.86 24.07 8.33
N LEU A 64 -24.63 25.02 8.86
CA LEU A 64 -24.67 25.30 10.30
C LEU A 64 -25.20 24.09 11.09
N ILE A 65 -26.33 23.50 10.69
CA ILE A 65 -26.93 22.36 11.40
C ILE A 65 -26.02 21.14 11.37
N GLY A 66 -25.48 20.77 10.20
CA GLY A 66 -24.66 19.58 10.03
C GLY A 66 -23.34 19.60 10.80
N TRP A 67 -22.88 20.78 11.23
CA TRP A 67 -21.65 20.99 11.99
C TRP A 67 -21.89 21.65 13.36
N ASP A 68 -23.05 21.39 13.97
CA ASP A 68 -23.41 21.84 15.32
C ASP A 68 -23.28 23.36 15.53
N ARG A 69 -23.57 24.15 14.49
CA ARG A 69 -23.51 25.63 14.46
C ARG A 69 -22.12 26.20 14.79
N LYS A 70 -21.04 25.41 14.59
CA LYS A 70 -19.65 25.83 14.82
C LYS A 70 -19.06 26.48 13.58
N ILE A 71 -19.19 27.80 13.47
CA ILE A 71 -18.70 28.58 12.31
C ILE A 71 -17.24 28.26 11.95
N GLU A 72 -16.35 28.17 12.94
CA GLU A 72 -14.92 27.89 12.69
C GLU A 72 -14.65 26.53 12.04
N VAL A 73 -15.57 25.57 12.19
CA VAL A 73 -15.50 24.26 11.51
C VAL A 73 -16.18 24.32 10.14
N VAL A 74 -17.26 25.09 10.02
CA VAL A 74 -18.06 25.23 8.78
C VAL A 74 -17.29 25.96 7.69
N VAL A 75 -16.69 27.11 8.02
CA VAL A 75 -16.04 28.00 7.04
C VAL A 75 -15.03 27.28 6.13
N PRO A 76 -14.03 26.54 6.63
CA PRO A 76 -13.08 25.85 5.74
C PRO A 76 -13.76 24.77 4.87
N LYS A 77 -14.81 24.11 5.37
CA LYS A 77 -15.51 23.03 4.66
C LYS A 77 -16.39 23.56 3.54
N ILE A 78 -17.17 24.62 3.80
CA ILE A 78 -18.01 25.23 2.75
C ILE A 78 -17.13 25.90 1.69
N LYS A 79 -16.03 26.56 2.08
CA LYS A 79 -15.06 27.13 1.12
C LYS A 79 -14.50 26.07 0.18
N PHE A 80 -14.01 24.96 0.73
CA PHE A 80 -13.54 23.83 -0.07
C PHE A 80 -14.63 23.32 -1.01
N SER A 81 -15.86 23.15 -0.52
CA SER A 81 -16.94 22.51 -1.26
C SER A 81 -17.45 23.36 -2.43
N LEU A 82 -17.66 24.66 -2.21
CA LEU A 82 -18.08 25.57 -3.27
C LEU A 82 -16.99 25.75 -4.34
N ARG A 83 -15.72 25.86 -3.93
CA ARG A 83 -14.59 25.89 -4.87
C ARG A 83 -14.47 24.59 -5.66
N ALA A 84 -14.71 23.44 -5.03
CA ALA A 84 -14.70 22.15 -5.71
C ALA A 84 -15.85 22.01 -6.72
N ILE A 85 -17.07 22.44 -6.37
CA ILE A 85 -18.23 22.47 -7.28
C ILE A 85 -17.92 23.33 -8.51
N HIS A 86 -17.37 24.53 -8.29
CA HIS A 86 -16.98 25.44 -9.37
C HIS A 86 -15.84 24.91 -10.23
N ALA A 87 -14.80 24.32 -9.62
CA ALA A 87 -13.66 23.73 -10.34
C ALA A 87 -14.08 22.54 -11.22
N LEU A 88 -15.14 21.82 -10.84
CA LEU A 88 -15.74 20.75 -11.66
C LEU A 88 -16.74 21.29 -12.71
N GLY A 89 -17.05 22.59 -12.70
CA GLY A 89 -17.98 23.23 -13.62
C GLY A 89 -19.46 22.90 -13.37
N LEU A 90 -19.78 22.28 -12.23
CA LEU A 90 -21.14 21.80 -11.93
C LEU A 90 -22.13 22.93 -11.63
N ASP A 91 -21.62 24.12 -11.29
CA ASP A 91 -22.39 25.36 -11.11
C ASP A 91 -22.93 25.93 -12.43
N LYS A 92 -22.28 25.60 -13.56
CA LYS A 92 -22.66 26.05 -14.91
C LYS A 92 -23.60 25.07 -15.62
N GLU A 93 -23.73 23.87 -15.09
CA GLU A 93 -24.55 22.80 -15.66
C GLU A 93 -25.96 22.80 -15.07
N ASP A 94 -26.95 22.61 -15.95
CA ASP A 94 -28.34 22.44 -15.53
C ASP A 94 -28.62 20.97 -15.22
N LEU A 95 -28.67 20.64 -13.92
CA LEU A 95 -28.97 19.32 -13.38
C LEU A 95 -30.34 19.30 -12.66
N SER A 96 -31.27 20.15 -13.09
CA SER A 96 -32.55 20.39 -12.41
C SER A 96 -33.60 19.27 -12.51
N THR A 97 -33.31 18.14 -13.16
CA THR A 97 -34.21 16.97 -13.24
C THR A 97 -33.46 15.66 -13.00
N LEU A 98 -34.15 14.62 -12.54
CA LEU A 98 -33.57 13.31 -12.20
C LEU A 98 -32.87 12.67 -13.41
N GLU A 99 -33.44 12.83 -14.60
CA GLU A 99 -32.90 12.30 -15.86
C GLU A 99 -31.57 12.98 -16.22
N LYS A 100 -31.48 14.30 -16.07
CA LYS A 100 -30.25 15.07 -16.33
C LYS A 100 -29.13 14.66 -15.38
N VAL A 101 -29.43 14.47 -14.10
CA VAL A 101 -28.46 13.96 -13.12
C VAL A 101 -27.95 12.58 -13.52
N THR A 102 -28.87 11.69 -13.90
CA THR A 102 -28.54 10.32 -14.32
C THR A 102 -27.65 10.33 -15.56
N GLN A 103 -28.01 11.10 -16.59
CA GLN A 103 -27.23 11.28 -17.80
C GLN A 103 -25.83 11.81 -17.51
N LYS A 104 -25.70 12.82 -16.65
CA LYS A 104 -24.39 13.38 -16.28
C LYS A 104 -23.48 12.33 -15.65
N CYS A 105 -24.02 11.45 -14.82
CA CYS A 105 -23.26 10.34 -14.24
C CYS A 105 -22.77 9.34 -15.31
N ASP A 106 -23.58 9.07 -16.34
CA ASP A 106 -23.21 8.15 -17.44
C ASP A 106 -22.14 8.72 -18.39
N GLU A 107 -22.00 10.04 -18.43
CA GLU A 107 -20.98 10.77 -19.19
C GLU A 107 -19.63 10.80 -18.47
N CYS A 108 -19.58 10.59 -17.15
CA CYS A 108 -18.33 10.66 -16.37
C CYS A 108 -17.30 9.61 -16.81
N SER A 109 -17.71 8.35 -16.96
CA SER A 109 -16.82 7.24 -17.33
C SER A 109 -17.63 6.02 -17.77
N VAL A 110 -17.17 5.34 -18.82
CA VAL A 110 -17.84 4.13 -19.37
C VAL A 110 -17.94 3.00 -18.33
N PRO A 111 -16.85 2.61 -17.62
CA PRO A 111 -16.93 1.66 -16.51
C PRO A 111 -17.95 2.01 -15.43
N LEU A 112 -18.16 3.31 -15.14
CA LEU A 112 -19.06 3.73 -14.06
C LEU A 112 -20.55 3.52 -14.39
N ARG A 113 -20.90 3.26 -15.65
CA ARG A 113 -22.26 2.84 -16.04
C ARG A 113 -22.67 1.49 -15.43
N TYR A 114 -21.68 0.69 -15.01
CA TYR A 114 -21.88 -0.56 -14.27
C TYR A 114 -22.00 -0.35 -12.75
N LEU A 115 -21.97 0.90 -12.26
CA LEU A 115 -22.27 1.17 -10.85
C LEU A 115 -23.79 1.08 -10.63
N PRO A 116 -24.27 0.15 -9.78
CA PRO A 116 -25.69 -0.09 -9.63
C PRO A 116 -26.38 1.01 -8.81
N GLY A 117 -27.62 1.33 -9.19
CA GLY A 117 -28.45 2.34 -8.54
C GLY A 117 -28.92 3.46 -9.46
N SER A 118 -29.93 4.22 -9.01
CA SER A 118 -30.49 5.37 -9.72
C SER A 118 -31.36 6.24 -8.79
N LEU A 119 -31.69 7.45 -9.24
CA LEU A 119 -32.72 8.27 -8.62
C LEU A 119 -34.09 7.89 -9.20
N ILE A 120 -35.05 7.54 -8.36
CA ILE A 120 -36.31 6.92 -8.81
C ILE A 120 -37.54 7.83 -8.67
N GLY A 121 -37.47 8.92 -7.92
CA GLY A 121 -38.62 9.83 -7.76
C GLY A 121 -38.57 10.63 -6.47
N PHE A 122 -39.75 10.95 -5.93
CA PHE A 122 -39.93 11.71 -4.69
C PHE A 122 -40.80 10.92 -3.72
N ASP A 123 -40.49 10.95 -2.42
CA ASP A 123 -41.32 10.30 -1.40
C ASP A 123 -42.58 11.13 -1.05
N HIS A 124 -43.44 10.61 -0.15
CA HIS A 124 -44.63 11.33 0.32
C HIS A 124 -44.36 12.69 0.99
N GLU A 125 -43.12 12.94 1.43
CA GLU A 125 -42.68 14.22 1.98
C GLU A 125 -42.02 15.12 0.91
N ASN A 126 -42.04 14.71 -0.36
CA ASN A 126 -41.36 15.29 -1.51
C ASN A 126 -39.82 15.32 -1.39
N ASN A 127 -39.20 14.40 -0.64
CA ASN A 127 -37.75 14.22 -0.66
C ASN A 127 -37.33 13.38 -1.86
N VAL A 128 -36.16 13.67 -2.44
CA VAL A 128 -35.61 12.90 -3.57
C VAL A 128 -35.30 11.46 -3.10
N VAL A 129 -35.69 10.46 -3.89
CA VAL A 129 -35.48 9.05 -3.57
C VAL A 129 -34.32 8.48 -4.38
N SER A 130 -33.26 8.06 -3.69
CA SER A 130 -32.10 7.37 -4.28
C SER A 130 -32.15 5.88 -3.92
N LEU A 131 -32.10 5.01 -4.92
CA LEU A 131 -32.10 3.55 -4.74
C LEU A 131 -30.74 2.99 -5.19
N GLN A 132 -30.04 2.29 -4.31
CA GLN A 132 -28.70 1.75 -4.52
C GLN A 132 -28.70 0.23 -4.31
N MET A 133 -28.35 -0.55 -5.34
CA MET A 133 -28.34 -2.02 -5.30
C MET A 133 -26.91 -2.57 -5.06
N ILE A 134 -26.43 -2.46 -3.83
CA ILE A 134 -25.02 -2.71 -3.50
C ILE A 134 -24.63 -4.19 -3.69
N GLY A 135 -25.55 -5.14 -3.50
CA GLY A 135 -25.24 -6.56 -3.68
C GLY A 135 -24.91 -6.98 -5.12
N HIS A 136 -25.25 -6.13 -6.10
CA HIS A 136 -24.94 -6.33 -7.52
C HIS A 136 -23.66 -5.63 -8.00
N LEU A 137 -22.93 -4.98 -7.09
CA LEU A 137 -21.68 -4.28 -7.40
C LEU A 137 -20.53 -5.27 -7.64
N ASP A 138 -19.96 -5.27 -8.85
CA ASP A 138 -18.69 -5.95 -9.16
C ASP A 138 -17.49 -5.05 -8.79
N ALA A 139 -17.24 -4.88 -7.48
CA ALA A 139 -16.17 -4.02 -6.99
C ALA A 139 -14.78 -4.46 -7.51
N ALA A 140 -14.52 -5.77 -7.54
CA ALA A 140 -13.25 -6.32 -8.01
C ALA A 140 -13.03 -6.11 -9.52
N GLY A 141 -14.10 -6.10 -10.32
CA GLY A 141 -14.05 -5.73 -11.74
C GLY A 141 -13.94 -4.22 -11.97
N LEU A 142 -14.51 -3.40 -11.09
CA LEU A 142 -14.63 -1.94 -11.26
C LEU A 142 -13.32 -1.22 -10.95
N MET A 143 -12.67 -1.58 -9.84
CA MET A 143 -11.41 -0.96 -9.42
C MET A 143 -10.31 -0.95 -10.50
N PRO A 144 -10.10 -2.03 -11.28
CA PRO A 144 -9.13 -2.01 -12.39
C PRO A 144 -9.64 -1.37 -13.68
N ALA A 145 -10.92 -0.99 -13.77
CA ALA A 145 -11.49 -0.39 -14.97
C ALA A 145 -11.62 1.14 -14.88
N THR A 146 -11.65 1.73 -13.67
CA THR A 146 -11.86 3.17 -13.49
C THR A 146 -10.82 3.80 -12.57
N ARG A 147 -10.54 5.10 -12.77
CA ARG A 147 -9.77 5.91 -11.83
C ARG A 147 -10.59 6.17 -10.57
N ASN A 148 -9.90 6.31 -9.44
CA ASN A 148 -10.53 6.74 -8.20
C ASN A 148 -11.12 8.15 -8.34
N SER A 149 -10.45 9.08 -9.02
CA SER A 149 -10.93 10.45 -9.20
C SER A 149 -12.26 10.53 -9.96
N ASP A 150 -12.51 9.63 -10.91
CA ASP A 150 -13.78 9.56 -11.65
C ASP A 150 -14.95 9.12 -10.75
N LEU A 151 -14.70 8.22 -9.78
CA LEU A 151 -15.69 7.86 -8.75
C LEU A 151 -16.08 9.07 -7.89
N TYR A 152 -15.08 9.87 -7.47
CA TYR A 152 -15.33 11.12 -6.75
C TYR A 152 -16.14 12.11 -7.59
N ARG A 153 -15.72 12.37 -8.84
CA ARG A 153 -16.40 13.28 -9.76
C ARG A 153 -17.86 12.89 -9.97
N MET A 154 -18.13 11.62 -10.26
CA MET A 154 -19.49 11.14 -10.49
C MET A 154 -20.38 11.32 -9.24
N ARG A 155 -19.89 10.95 -8.06
CA ARG A 155 -20.71 11.07 -6.83
C ARG A 155 -20.90 12.50 -6.35
N ILE A 156 -19.92 13.38 -6.60
CA ILE A 156 -20.09 14.83 -6.36
C ILE A 156 -21.10 15.41 -7.35
N ALA A 157 -21.04 15.04 -8.63
CA ALA A 157 -22.01 15.47 -9.64
C ALA A 157 -23.44 15.01 -9.33
N GLU A 158 -23.61 13.74 -8.92
CA GLU A 158 -24.91 13.22 -8.46
C GLU A 158 -25.44 14.01 -7.26
N SER A 159 -24.59 14.26 -6.26
CA SER A 159 -24.98 14.97 -5.03
C SER A 159 -25.33 16.44 -5.28
N GLU A 160 -24.55 17.13 -6.12
CA GLU A 160 -24.83 18.52 -6.51
C GLU A 160 -26.10 18.62 -7.36
N GLY A 161 -26.31 17.69 -8.29
CA GLY A 161 -27.55 17.62 -9.07
C GLY A 161 -28.78 17.41 -8.19
N VAL A 162 -28.71 16.50 -7.21
CA VAL A 162 -29.76 16.34 -6.19
C VAL A 162 -29.97 17.63 -5.41
N MET A 163 -28.91 18.35 -5.07
CA MET A 163 -28.99 19.63 -4.36
C MET A 163 -29.64 20.74 -5.22
N GLN A 164 -29.39 20.78 -6.53
CA GLN A 164 -30.08 21.69 -7.45
C GLN A 164 -31.60 21.42 -7.47
N ILE A 165 -32.00 20.15 -7.53
CA ILE A 165 -33.42 19.73 -7.48
C ILE A 165 -34.04 20.16 -6.14
N ILE A 166 -33.35 19.89 -5.03
CA ILE A 166 -33.79 20.27 -3.69
C ILE A 166 -33.99 21.78 -3.59
N ARG A 167 -32.99 22.61 -3.95
CA ARG A 167 -33.10 24.08 -3.87
C ARG A 167 -34.25 24.62 -4.72
N LYS A 168 -34.50 24.03 -5.89
CA LYS A 168 -35.66 24.38 -6.73
C LYS A 168 -36.98 24.12 -5.99
N MET A 169 -37.15 22.93 -5.41
CA MET A 169 -38.34 22.58 -4.63
C MET A 169 -38.52 23.49 -3.41
N GLU A 170 -37.44 23.83 -2.72
CA GLU A 170 -37.46 24.72 -1.56
C GLU A 170 -37.92 26.13 -1.92
N LYS A 171 -37.47 26.64 -3.06
CA LYS A 171 -37.91 27.94 -3.59
C LYS A 171 -39.39 27.95 -3.95
N GLU A 172 -39.90 26.84 -4.47
CA GLU A 172 -41.31 26.68 -4.86
C GLU A 172 -42.25 26.51 -3.65
N HIS A 173 -41.82 25.78 -2.61
CA HIS A 173 -42.70 25.39 -1.49
C HIS A 173 -42.40 26.09 -0.16
N GLY A 174 -41.29 26.82 -0.06
CA GLY A 174 -40.92 27.60 1.14
C GLY A 174 -40.59 26.78 2.39
N LYS A 175 -40.20 25.51 2.25
CA LYS A 175 -39.84 24.61 3.36
C LYS A 175 -38.63 23.74 3.00
N PRO A 176 -37.86 23.23 3.98
CA PRO A 176 -36.67 22.45 3.69
C PRO A 176 -36.96 21.03 3.20
N PHE A 177 -36.21 20.56 2.20
CA PHE A 177 -36.28 19.19 1.67
C PHE A 177 -34.94 18.44 1.83
N GLY A 178 -34.90 17.17 1.46
CA GLY A 178 -33.69 16.35 1.47
C GLY A 178 -33.80 15.09 0.61
N THR A 179 -33.08 14.04 1.02
CA THR A 179 -32.99 12.77 0.29
C THR A 179 -33.36 11.58 1.17
N SER A 180 -34.19 10.68 0.64
CA SER A 180 -34.49 9.36 1.18
C SER A 180 -33.68 8.31 0.40
N VAL A 181 -32.86 7.52 1.08
CA VAL A 181 -31.95 6.56 0.44
C VAL A 181 -32.37 5.12 0.77
N ILE A 182 -32.43 4.27 -0.25
CA ILE A 182 -32.71 2.84 -0.12
C ILE A 182 -31.45 2.07 -0.53
N PHE A 183 -30.88 1.30 0.40
CA PHE A 183 -29.80 0.34 0.13
C PHE A 183 -30.39 -1.06 0.06
N ASP A 184 -30.37 -1.66 -1.12
CA ASP A 184 -30.71 -3.04 -1.34
C ASP A 184 -29.44 -3.91 -1.30
N LEU A 185 -29.39 -4.83 -0.34
CA LEU A 185 -28.26 -5.74 -0.13
C LEU A 185 -28.51 -7.15 -0.70
N ASP A 186 -29.57 -7.34 -1.49
CA ASP A 186 -29.84 -8.60 -2.18
C ASP A 186 -28.63 -9.02 -3.04
N GLY A 187 -28.22 -10.28 -2.91
CA GLY A 187 -27.05 -10.83 -3.60
C GLY A 187 -25.68 -10.54 -2.96
N LEU A 188 -25.59 -9.74 -1.88
CA LEU A 188 -24.31 -9.42 -1.25
C LEU A 188 -23.70 -10.61 -0.49
N SER A 189 -22.45 -10.95 -0.80
CA SER A 189 -21.67 -12.02 -0.18
C SER A 189 -20.33 -11.51 0.37
N MET A 190 -19.76 -12.21 1.37
CA MET A 190 -18.45 -11.84 1.93
C MET A 190 -17.31 -11.88 0.90
N GLY A 191 -17.41 -12.73 -0.12
CA GLY A 191 -16.40 -12.83 -1.17
C GLY A 191 -16.36 -11.65 -2.14
N GLN A 192 -17.44 -10.84 -2.20
CA GLN A 192 -17.48 -9.63 -3.03
C GLN A 192 -16.90 -8.39 -2.34
N ILE A 193 -16.62 -8.47 -1.03
CA ILE A 193 -16.11 -7.33 -0.27
C ILE A 193 -14.59 -7.23 -0.47
N ASP A 194 -14.19 -6.46 -1.48
CA ASP A 194 -12.80 -6.10 -1.70
C ASP A 194 -12.36 -4.98 -0.73
N MET A 195 -11.28 -5.21 0.03
CA MET A 195 -10.81 -4.27 1.06
C MET A 195 -10.22 -2.97 0.46
N ALA A 196 -9.63 -3.03 -0.74
CA ALA A 196 -9.11 -1.84 -1.40
C ALA A 196 -10.27 -0.97 -1.90
N ALA A 197 -11.27 -1.58 -2.54
CA ALA A 197 -12.50 -0.89 -2.94
C ALA A 197 -13.23 -0.28 -1.74
N LEU A 198 -13.38 -1.04 -0.64
CA LEU A 198 -14.02 -0.56 0.59
C LEU A 198 -13.30 0.66 1.17
N LYS A 199 -11.96 0.69 1.12
CA LYS A 199 -11.18 1.84 1.57
C LYS A 199 -11.47 3.08 0.72
N VAL A 200 -11.51 2.95 -0.61
CA VAL A 200 -11.85 4.07 -1.52
C VAL A 200 -13.27 4.57 -1.28
N VAL A 201 -14.23 3.65 -1.15
CA VAL A 201 -15.65 4.00 -0.91
C VAL A 201 -15.82 4.70 0.43
N THR A 202 -15.20 4.20 1.51
CA THR A 202 -15.32 4.83 2.83
C THR A 202 -14.66 6.21 2.88
N THR A 203 -13.50 6.41 2.23
CA THR A 203 -12.90 7.75 2.12
C THR A 203 -13.73 8.71 1.29
N MET A 204 -14.33 8.23 0.21
CA MET A 204 -15.24 9.01 -0.63
C MET A 204 -16.51 9.39 0.13
N LEU A 205 -17.14 8.45 0.84
CA LEU A 205 -18.32 8.70 1.67
C LEU A 205 -18.05 9.71 2.79
N SER A 206 -16.88 9.68 3.42
CA SER A 206 -16.50 10.69 4.39
C SER A 206 -16.40 12.07 3.74
N GLN A 207 -15.76 12.20 2.56
CA GLN A 207 -15.66 13.48 1.87
C GLN A 207 -17.02 14.01 1.38
N LEU A 208 -17.89 13.16 0.86
CA LEU A 208 -19.24 13.55 0.43
C LEU A 208 -20.09 14.07 1.60
N GLN A 209 -20.02 13.44 2.78
CA GLN A 209 -20.71 13.95 3.97
C GLN A 209 -20.16 15.31 4.42
N GLU A 210 -18.88 15.60 4.14
CA GLU A 210 -18.32 16.91 4.41
C GLU A 210 -18.79 17.99 3.43
N MET A 211 -18.97 17.61 2.17
CA MET A 211 -19.41 18.52 1.11
C MET A 211 -20.91 18.79 1.10
N PHE A 212 -21.73 17.82 1.53
CA PHE A 212 -23.19 17.90 1.50
C PHE A 212 -23.81 17.57 2.87
N PRO A 213 -23.57 18.42 3.89
CA PRO A 213 -24.09 18.20 5.23
C PRO A 213 -25.62 18.33 5.30
N ASP A 214 -26.24 17.57 6.21
CA ASP A 214 -27.69 17.55 6.49
C ASP A 214 -28.64 17.41 5.28
N VAL A 215 -28.23 16.73 4.22
CA VAL A 215 -29.10 16.44 3.05
C VAL A 215 -29.96 15.19 3.27
N ILE A 216 -29.41 14.16 3.91
CA ILE A 216 -30.08 12.87 4.09
C ILE A 216 -31.19 12.99 5.15
N ARG A 217 -32.41 12.51 4.86
CA ARG A 217 -33.53 12.44 5.80
C ARG A 217 -33.76 11.05 6.37
N LYS A 218 -33.80 10.03 5.50
CA LYS A 218 -34.06 8.63 5.89
C LYS A 218 -33.12 7.71 5.09
N ILE A 219 -32.56 6.68 5.73
CA ILE A 219 -31.83 5.61 5.06
C ILE A 219 -32.50 4.28 5.40
N PHE A 220 -32.97 3.55 4.41
CA PHE A 220 -33.54 2.21 4.55
C PHE A 220 -32.55 1.17 4.02
N VAL A 221 -32.24 0.16 4.83
CA VAL A 221 -31.40 -0.98 4.41
C VAL A 221 -32.29 -2.22 4.37
N VAL A 222 -32.42 -2.82 3.19
CA VAL A 222 -33.32 -3.95 2.91
C VAL A 222 -32.53 -5.17 2.43
N ASN A 223 -33.18 -6.34 2.44
CA ASN A 223 -32.57 -7.62 2.04
C ASN A 223 -31.23 -7.91 2.74
N THR A 224 -31.16 -7.64 4.04
CA THR A 224 -29.90 -7.65 4.78
C THR A 224 -29.35 -9.06 4.99
N PRO A 225 -28.06 -9.33 4.70
CA PRO A 225 -27.46 -10.65 4.90
C PRO A 225 -27.21 -10.93 6.39
N THR A 226 -26.98 -12.21 6.72
CA THR A 226 -26.71 -12.65 8.11
C THR A 226 -25.48 -12.00 8.74
N PHE A 227 -24.52 -11.54 7.92
CA PHE A 227 -23.29 -10.87 8.37
C PHE A 227 -23.37 -9.34 8.39
N ILE A 228 -24.56 -8.73 8.27
CA ILE A 228 -24.73 -7.26 8.25
C ILE A 228 -24.06 -6.53 9.43
N GLN A 229 -23.98 -7.16 10.60
CA GLN A 229 -23.32 -6.57 11.78
C GLN A 229 -21.82 -6.37 11.57
N VAL A 230 -21.16 -7.27 10.82
CA VAL A 230 -19.74 -7.15 10.47
C VAL A 230 -19.55 -6.00 9.48
N LEU A 231 -20.39 -5.95 8.45
CA LEU A 231 -20.38 -4.88 7.45
C LEU A 231 -20.64 -3.50 8.10
N TRP A 232 -21.60 -3.42 9.02
CA TRP A 232 -21.88 -2.22 9.80
C TRP A 232 -20.69 -1.77 10.65
N GLY A 233 -19.98 -2.72 11.27
CA GLY A 233 -18.74 -2.44 12.01
C GLY A 233 -17.63 -1.84 11.14
N MET A 234 -17.59 -2.14 9.85
CA MET A 234 -16.63 -1.58 8.90
C MET A 234 -17.03 -0.18 8.40
N ILE A 235 -18.33 0.07 8.18
CA ILE A 235 -18.83 1.31 7.57
C ILE A 235 -19.17 2.39 8.60
N SER A 236 -19.77 2.02 9.74
CA SER A 236 -20.22 3.00 10.73
C SER A 236 -19.15 4.00 11.20
N PRO A 237 -17.84 3.67 11.33
CA PRO A 237 -16.83 4.64 11.73
C PRO A 237 -16.66 5.80 10.74
N CYS A 238 -17.00 5.64 9.46
CA CYS A 238 -16.89 6.71 8.45
C CYS A 238 -18.15 7.58 8.35
N LEU A 239 -19.24 7.22 9.03
CA LEU A 239 -20.52 7.94 9.01
C LEU A 239 -20.65 8.89 10.21
N ALA A 240 -21.15 10.09 9.97
CA ALA A 240 -21.48 11.02 11.06
C ALA A 240 -22.57 10.43 11.98
N LYS A 241 -22.52 10.75 13.28
CA LYS A 241 -23.48 10.22 14.27
C LYS A 241 -24.94 10.51 13.90
N GLN A 242 -25.21 11.70 13.35
CA GLN A 242 -26.54 12.09 12.87
C GLN A 242 -27.00 11.20 11.71
N THR A 243 -26.10 10.87 10.77
CA THR A 243 -26.39 9.94 9.66
C THR A 243 -26.67 8.53 10.18
N GLN A 244 -25.88 8.04 11.14
CA GLN A 244 -26.09 6.71 11.75
C GLN A 244 -27.48 6.57 12.38
N GLN A 245 -28.00 7.63 13.03
CA GLN A 245 -29.34 7.64 13.62
C GLN A 245 -30.46 7.61 12.58
N LYS A 246 -30.19 8.04 11.34
CA LYS A 246 -31.14 8.02 10.22
C LYS A 246 -31.20 6.66 9.51
N VAL A 247 -30.29 5.72 9.83
CA VAL A 247 -30.25 4.37 9.24
C VAL A 247 -31.26 3.44 9.92
N LYS A 248 -32.15 2.86 9.12
CA LYS A 248 -33.13 1.84 9.51
C LYS A 248 -32.83 0.55 8.76
N ILE A 249 -32.32 -0.44 9.48
CA ILE A 249 -32.14 -1.81 8.97
C ILE A 249 -33.47 -2.55 9.13
N LEU A 250 -34.10 -2.90 8.01
CA LEU A 250 -35.45 -3.46 7.99
C LEU A 250 -35.44 -4.99 7.96
N GLY A 251 -36.46 -5.60 8.58
CA GLY A 251 -36.67 -7.05 8.62
C GLY A 251 -37.47 -7.55 7.40
N ASN A 252 -38.13 -8.70 7.53
CA ASN A 252 -38.89 -9.32 6.43
C ASN A 252 -40.11 -8.50 5.96
N ASP A 253 -40.55 -7.54 6.76
CA ASP A 253 -41.64 -6.60 6.50
C ASP A 253 -41.17 -5.29 5.83
N TRP A 254 -39.96 -5.30 5.26
CA TRP A 254 -39.36 -4.13 4.63
C TRP A 254 -40.20 -3.53 3.50
N LYS A 255 -40.89 -4.37 2.70
CA LYS A 255 -41.76 -3.88 1.61
C LYS A 255 -42.90 -3.01 2.12
N GLN A 256 -43.52 -3.39 3.24
CA GLN A 256 -44.59 -2.60 3.84
C GLN A 256 -44.06 -1.25 4.34
N HIS A 257 -42.91 -1.26 5.01
CA HIS A 257 -42.25 -0.04 5.47
C HIS A 257 -41.88 0.91 4.33
N LEU A 258 -41.40 0.40 3.19
CA LEU A 258 -41.10 1.23 2.02
C LEU A 258 -42.38 1.83 1.42
N LYS A 259 -43.45 1.05 1.25
CA LYS A 259 -44.75 1.57 0.78
C LYS A 259 -45.26 2.72 1.65
N GLU A 260 -45.24 2.54 2.98
CA GLU A 260 -45.74 3.53 3.94
C GLU A 260 -44.90 4.83 3.98
N ASN A 261 -43.59 4.74 3.72
CA ASN A 261 -42.69 5.90 3.83
C ASN A 261 -42.36 6.58 2.49
N ILE A 262 -42.38 5.84 1.38
CA ILE A 262 -41.99 6.33 0.05
C ILE A 262 -43.20 6.54 -0.86
N GLY A 263 -44.14 5.60 -0.88
CA GLY A 263 -45.27 5.59 -1.80
C GLY A 263 -45.25 4.42 -2.77
N GLU A 264 -46.42 3.83 -3.01
CA GLU A 264 -46.55 2.66 -3.87
C GLU A 264 -46.35 3.03 -5.34
N GLU A 265 -46.77 4.22 -5.74
CA GLU A 265 -46.69 4.77 -7.09
C GLU A 265 -45.25 5.10 -7.55
N VAL A 266 -44.33 5.29 -6.60
CA VAL A 266 -42.92 5.65 -6.86
C VAL A 266 -42.07 4.40 -7.03
N LEU A 267 -42.34 3.39 -6.20
CA LEU A 267 -41.59 2.13 -6.14
C LEU A 267 -41.97 1.19 -7.29
N PHE A 268 -40.98 0.50 -7.85
CA PHE A 268 -41.24 -0.61 -8.78
C PHE A 268 -41.78 -1.85 -8.04
N GLU A 269 -42.43 -2.75 -8.78
CA GLU A 269 -43.05 -3.98 -8.25
C GLU A 269 -42.09 -4.81 -7.37
N ARG A 270 -40.80 -4.90 -7.76
CA ARG A 270 -39.76 -5.63 -6.99
C ARG A 270 -39.65 -5.13 -5.54
N TRP A 271 -39.68 -3.81 -5.35
CA TRP A 271 -39.59 -3.16 -4.03
C TRP A 271 -40.96 -2.95 -3.37
N GLY A 272 -42.02 -3.53 -3.94
CA GLY A 272 -43.36 -3.56 -3.37
C GLY A 272 -44.28 -2.43 -3.84
N GLY A 273 -43.93 -1.67 -4.88
CA GLY A 273 -44.83 -0.65 -5.42
C GLY A 273 -45.75 -1.13 -6.54
N THR A 274 -46.38 -0.17 -7.22
CA THR A 274 -47.33 -0.34 -8.34
C THR A 274 -46.79 0.26 -9.64
N ARG A 275 -45.61 0.88 -9.62
CA ARG A 275 -45.00 1.48 -10.80
C ARG A 275 -44.60 0.39 -11.80
N GLN A 276 -45.21 0.45 -12.98
CA GLN A 276 -44.87 -0.44 -14.09
C GLN A 276 -43.54 -0.06 -14.73
N ALA A 277 -42.81 -1.09 -15.15
CA ALA A 277 -41.52 -0.99 -15.81
C ALA A 277 -41.41 -2.03 -16.92
N GLU A 278 -40.69 -1.71 -17.99
CA GLU A 278 -40.40 -2.66 -19.07
C GLU A 278 -39.46 -3.80 -18.62
N THR A 279 -38.66 -3.55 -17.59
CA THR A 279 -37.74 -4.52 -16.99
C THR A 279 -38.09 -4.75 -15.51
N GLU A 280 -37.67 -5.89 -14.95
CA GLU A 280 -37.88 -6.24 -13.53
C GLU A 280 -37.34 -5.19 -12.54
N TYR A 281 -36.43 -4.31 -12.99
CA TYR A 281 -35.76 -3.30 -12.17
C TYR A 281 -36.02 -1.86 -12.64
N GLY A 282 -36.91 -1.66 -13.61
CA GLY A 282 -37.21 -0.32 -14.14
C GLY A 282 -36.03 0.34 -14.82
N ASN A 283 -35.84 1.62 -14.53
CA ASN A 283 -34.72 2.44 -15.01
C ASN A 283 -33.53 2.44 -14.04
N VAL A 284 -33.51 1.54 -13.05
CA VAL A 284 -32.41 1.41 -12.10
C VAL A 284 -31.24 0.69 -12.76
N ARG A 285 -30.03 1.23 -12.65
CA ARG A 285 -28.83 0.54 -13.15
C ARG A 285 -28.61 -0.75 -12.36
N MET A 286 -28.57 -1.86 -13.08
CA MET A 286 -28.38 -3.19 -12.53
C MET A 286 -26.96 -3.49 -12.05
N GLY A 287 -25.99 -2.74 -12.57
CA GLY A 287 -24.59 -3.11 -12.51
C GLY A 287 -24.31 -4.37 -13.34
N GLY A 288 -23.53 -5.30 -12.79
CA GLY A 288 -23.14 -6.54 -13.45
C GLY A 288 -21.63 -6.68 -13.63
N LYS A 289 -21.20 -7.79 -14.23
CA LYS A 289 -19.78 -8.06 -14.48
C LYS A 289 -19.22 -7.06 -15.48
N ILE A 290 -18.06 -6.49 -15.13
CA ILE A 290 -17.41 -5.51 -15.99
C ILE A 290 -16.63 -6.22 -17.10
N PRO A 291 -16.84 -5.85 -18.38
CA PRO A 291 -16.11 -6.42 -19.50
C PRO A 291 -14.59 -6.33 -19.30
N ALA A 292 -13.86 -7.38 -19.66
CA ALA A 292 -12.43 -7.45 -19.43
C ALA A 292 -11.65 -6.39 -20.26
N GLU A 293 -12.23 -5.97 -21.38
CA GLU A 293 -11.67 -4.98 -22.31
C GLU A 293 -11.65 -3.57 -21.72
N LEU A 294 -12.48 -3.29 -20.71
CA LEU A 294 -12.50 -2.00 -20.01
C LEU A 294 -11.44 -1.92 -18.90
N ARG A 295 -10.76 -3.02 -18.59
CA ARG A 295 -9.72 -3.02 -17.57
C ARG A 295 -8.47 -2.31 -18.09
N TYR A 296 -7.89 -1.48 -17.24
CA TYR A 296 -6.62 -0.84 -17.53
C TYR A 296 -5.52 -1.90 -17.65
N ASP A 297 -4.81 -1.88 -18.78
CA ASP A 297 -3.64 -2.73 -19.00
C ASP A 297 -2.37 -2.01 -18.48
N PRO A 298 -1.68 -2.55 -17.46
CA PRO A 298 -0.42 -2.00 -16.98
C PRO A 298 0.69 -1.91 -18.04
N ALA A 299 0.59 -2.64 -19.16
CA ALA A 299 1.51 -2.49 -20.29
C ALA A 299 1.46 -1.10 -20.94
N ASN A 300 0.36 -0.35 -20.75
CA ASN A 300 0.19 1.01 -21.24
C ASN A 300 0.84 2.08 -20.34
N ASP A 301 1.43 1.68 -19.21
CA ASP A 301 2.16 2.61 -18.35
C ASP A 301 3.33 3.29 -19.08
N PHE A 302 3.60 4.54 -18.71
CA PHE A 302 4.79 5.21 -19.19
C PHE A 302 6.06 4.47 -18.72
N PRO A 303 7.08 4.30 -19.58
CA PRO A 303 8.36 3.72 -19.19
C PRO A 303 8.95 4.44 -17.98
N ALA A 304 9.42 3.68 -16.98
CA ALA A 304 9.91 4.23 -15.71
C ALA A 304 11.00 5.30 -15.87
N GLU A 305 11.80 5.19 -16.94
CA GLU A 305 12.86 6.14 -17.30
C GLU A 305 12.36 7.55 -17.65
N LYS A 306 11.10 7.67 -18.10
CA LYS A 306 10.47 8.95 -18.48
C LYS A 306 9.72 9.62 -17.34
N LEU A 307 9.65 8.98 -16.18
CA LEU A 307 8.86 9.44 -15.04
C LEU A 307 9.74 10.20 -14.05
N THR A 308 9.25 11.35 -13.61
CA THR A 308 9.86 12.11 -12.52
C THR A 308 9.40 11.54 -11.19
N LYS A 309 10.36 11.29 -10.30
CA LYS A 309 10.09 10.79 -8.94
C LYS A 309 9.97 11.97 -7.97
N LEU A 310 8.84 12.08 -7.28
CA LEU A 310 8.60 12.99 -6.16
C LEU A 310 8.43 12.16 -4.88
N VAL A 311 9.14 12.54 -3.81
CA VAL A 311 8.97 11.95 -2.49
C VAL A 311 8.31 12.98 -1.58
N VAL A 312 7.19 12.60 -0.97
CA VAL A 312 6.43 13.42 -0.02
C VAL A 312 6.60 12.81 1.37
N SER A 313 7.26 13.53 2.26
CA SER A 313 7.50 13.07 3.64
C SER A 313 6.18 12.88 4.40
N SER A 314 6.21 12.11 5.49
CA SER A 314 5.07 12.00 6.39
C SER A 314 4.73 13.36 6.99
N ARG A 315 3.44 13.67 7.14
CA ARG A 315 2.96 14.93 7.72
C ARG A 315 3.35 16.19 6.92
N SER A 316 3.69 16.05 5.64
CA SER A 316 4.09 17.18 4.79
C SER A 316 3.31 17.22 3.48
N THR A 317 3.35 18.39 2.85
CA THR A 317 2.83 18.63 1.50
C THR A 317 3.97 19.04 0.59
N SER A 318 3.98 18.51 -0.63
CA SER A 318 4.92 18.89 -1.69
C SER A 318 4.13 19.28 -2.93
N PHE A 319 4.67 20.14 -3.78
CA PHE A 319 4.01 20.52 -5.02
C PHE A 319 5.01 20.68 -6.18
N VAL A 320 4.50 20.57 -7.41
CA VAL A 320 5.26 20.82 -8.63
C VAL A 320 4.67 22.04 -9.34
N PRO A 321 5.41 23.17 -9.43
CA PRO A 321 4.94 24.37 -10.09
C PRO A 321 5.18 24.33 -11.61
N ILE A 322 4.19 24.77 -12.38
CA ILE A 322 4.27 25.04 -13.82
C ILE A 322 3.92 26.51 -14.04
N THR A 323 4.88 27.30 -14.53
CA THR A 323 4.64 28.71 -14.88
C THR A 323 4.12 28.79 -16.31
N LEU A 324 2.98 29.46 -16.50
CA LEU A 324 2.39 29.74 -17.81
C LEU A 324 2.41 31.24 -18.08
N GLU A 325 2.93 31.62 -19.25
CA GLU A 325 3.02 33.00 -19.72
C GLU A 325 1.95 33.29 -20.77
N GLY A 326 1.41 34.51 -20.74
CA GLY A 326 0.37 34.97 -21.66
C GLY A 326 -0.98 34.26 -21.50
N ASN A 327 -2.05 34.94 -21.91
CA ASN A 327 -3.36 34.32 -22.02
C ASN A 327 -3.46 33.61 -23.40
N VAL A 328 -3.62 32.28 -23.39
CA VAL A 328 -3.74 31.48 -24.61
C VAL A 328 -5.03 30.66 -24.54
N PRO A 329 -6.07 31.04 -25.30
CA PRO A 329 -7.33 30.31 -25.35
C PRO A 329 -7.12 28.85 -25.76
N GLY A 330 -7.80 27.93 -25.08
CA GLY A 330 -7.71 26.49 -25.36
C GLY A 330 -6.44 25.79 -24.85
N ARG A 331 -5.49 26.47 -24.21
CA ARG A 331 -4.28 25.84 -23.65
C ARG A 331 -4.66 24.84 -22.55
N LYS A 332 -4.16 23.60 -22.65
CA LYS A 332 -4.36 22.57 -21.62
C LYS A 332 -3.07 22.10 -20.93
N LEU A 333 -3.23 21.70 -19.67
CA LEU A 333 -2.24 20.96 -18.88
C LEU A 333 -2.67 19.50 -18.77
N TYR A 334 -1.72 18.60 -18.94
CA TYR A 334 -1.92 17.16 -18.83
C TYR A 334 -1.06 16.58 -17.71
N TRP A 335 -1.61 15.64 -16.96
CA TRP A 335 -0.86 14.87 -15.98
C TRP A 335 -1.07 13.37 -16.14
N TRP A 336 -0.06 12.64 -15.70
CA TRP A 336 -0.12 11.22 -15.43
C TRP A 336 0.76 10.94 -14.21
N TRP A 337 0.29 10.20 -13.22
CA TRP A 337 1.10 9.78 -12.08
C TRP A 337 0.63 8.48 -11.42
N ARG A 338 1.57 7.82 -10.74
CA ARG A 338 1.35 6.58 -9.99
C ARG A 338 2.08 6.61 -8.65
N LEU A 339 1.43 6.14 -7.59
CA LEU A 339 2.03 5.91 -6.28
C LEU A 339 2.75 4.57 -6.23
N GLU A 340 3.86 4.52 -5.49
CA GLU A 340 4.48 3.22 -5.16
C GLU A 340 3.66 2.44 -4.14
N ASN A 341 2.99 3.11 -3.19
CA ASN A 341 2.20 2.47 -2.15
C ASN A 341 1.16 3.42 -1.52
N ASN A 342 -0.02 2.90 -1.17
CA ASN A 342 -1.09 3.55 -0.39
C ASN A 342 -1.78 4.76 -1.09
N ASP A 343 -2.26 5.72 -0.31
CA ASP A 343 -3.05 6.89 -0.73
C ASP A 343 -2.24 8.20 -0.62
N ILE A 344 -2.66 9.21 -1.38
CA ILE A 344 -2.20 10.60 -1.25
C ILE A 344 -3.35 11.56 -1.56
N HIS A 345 -3.34 12.76 -0.98
CA HIS A 345 -4.22 13.82 -1.45
C HIS A 345 -3.60 14.50 -2.67
N PHE A 346 -4.38 14.72 -3.72
CA PHE A 346 -3.96 15.37 -4.95
C PHE A 346 -4.92 16.50 -5.32
N SER A 347 -4.38 17.67 -5.64
CA SER A 347 -5.13 18.83 -6.15
C SER A 347 -4.27 19.65 -7.13
N ILE A 348 -4.92 20.51 -7.92
CA ILE A 348 -4.23 21.47 -8.80
C ILE A 348 -4.78 22.85 -8.51
N HIS A 349 -3.90 23.78 -8.14
CA HIS A 349 -4.27 25.16 -7.81
C HIS A 349 -3.47 26.11 -8.70
N ARG A 350 -4.06 27.22 -9.14
CA ARG A 350 -3.31 28.35 -9.67
C ARG A 350 -2.99 29.30 -8.53
N ALA A 351 -1.70 29.62 -8.38
CA ALA A 351 -1.19 30.46 -7.31
C ALA A 351 -1.75 31.89 -7.41
N ALA A 352 -2.10 32.47 -6.26
CA ALA A 352 -2.31 33.90 -6.16
C ALA A 352 -0.98 34.66 -6.38
N GLU A 353 -1.08 35.91 -6.83
CA GLU A 353 0.06 36.77 -7.08
C GLU A 353 0.95 36.91 -5.82
N GLY A 354 2.25 36.61 -5.95
CA GLY A 354 3.22 36.64 -4.85
C GLY A 354 3.22 35.40 -3.94
N GLN A 355 2.37 34.41 -4.18
CA GLN A 355 2.27 33.17 -3.37
C GLN A 355 2.73 31.91 -4.14
N GLU A 356 3.58 32.08 -5.15
CA GLU A 356 3.99 31.00 -6.06
C GLU A 356 4.87 29.93 -5.40
N LYS A 357 5.48 30.26 -4.26
CA LYS A 357 6.39 29.37 -3.50
C LYS A 357 5.69 28.57 -2.41
N VAL A 358 4.42 28.87 -2.11
CA VAL A 358 3.65 28.20 -1.06
C VAL A 358 2.80 27.09 -1.68
N ALA A 359 2.76 25.93 -1.03
CA ALA A 359 2.00 24.78 -1.53
C ALA A 359 0.50 25.09 -1.65
N GLU A 360 -0.12 25.61 -0.59
CA GLU A 360 -1.52 26.03 -0.54
C GLU A 360 -1.62 27.39 0.16
N HIS A 361 -2.32 28.34 -0.45
CA HIS A 361 -2.69 29.63 0.11
C HIS A 361 -4.22 29.82 -0.01
N ASP A 362 -4.83 30.54 0.94
CA ASP A 362 -6.29 30.71 0.97
C ASP A 362 -6.85 31.41 -0.27
N ASP A 363 -6.07 32.28 -0.91
CA ASP A 363 -6.45 33.01 -2.13
C ASP A 363 -6.08 32.26 -3.43
N ASP A 364 -5.52 31.06 -3.34
CA ASP A 364 -5.26 30.26 -4.54
C ASP A 364 -6.57 29.89 -5.26
N TYR A 365 -6.53 29.94 -6.58
CA TYR A 365 -7.65 29.53 -7.42
C TYR A 365 -7.61 28.01 -7.62
N MET A 366 -8.65 27.30 -7.16
CA MET A 366 -8.75 25.85 -7.28
C MET A 366 -9.10 25.46 -8.72
N VAL A 367 -8.22 24.69 -9.36
CA VAL A 367 -8.36 24.23 -10.75
C VAL A 367 -8.80 22.77 -10.79
N HIS A 368 -8.27 21.95 -9.89
CA HIS A 368 -8.69 20.57 -9.69
C HIS A 368 -8.90 20.31 -8.18
N PRO A 369 -10.06 19.76 -7.76
CA PRO A 369 -10.36 19.55 -6.35
C PRO A 369 -9.39 18.58 -5.67
N LYS A 370 -9.29 18.73 -4.35
CA LYS A 370 -8.47 17.87 -3.49
C LYS A 370 -9.17 16.53 -3.26
N PHE A 371 -8.65 15.47 -3.88
CA PHE A 371 -9.14 14.10 -3.68
C PHE A 371 -8.10 13.23 -3.01
N LYS A 372 -8.57 12.30 -2.17
CA LYS A 372 -7.72 11.27 -1.58
C LYS A 372 -7.69 10.05 -2.49
N LEU A 373 -6.60 9.88 -3.23
CA LEU A 373 -6.50 8.93 -4.34
C LEU A 373 -5.55 7.79 -4.03
N GLN A 374 -5.85 6.61 -4.59
CA GLN A 374 -4.97 5.44 -4.64
C GLN A 374 -4.83 5.04 -6.10
N THR A 375 -3.66 4.54 -6.50
CA THR A 375 -3.36 4.18 -7.90
C THR A 375 -2.89 2.73 -8.05
N ASP A 376 -3.35 1.87 -7.14
CA ASP A 376 -2.94 0.47 -7.08
C ASP A 376 -3.34 -0.28 -8.36
N PHE A 377 -4.53 0.02 -8.90
CA PHE A 377 -5.05 -0.61 -10.11
C PHE A 377 -4.86 0.25 -11.37
N VAL A 378 -5.34 1.49 -11.34
CA VAL A 378 -5.28 2.44 -12.46
C VAL A 378 -4.43 3.65 -12.03
N PRO A 379 -3.46 4.13 -12.84
CA PRO A 379 -2.77 5.38 -12.56
C PRO A 379 -3.73 6.57 -12.62
N GLU A 380 -3.34 7.69 -12.00
CA GLU A 380 -4.11 8.93 -12.10
C GLU A 380 -3.62 9.73 -13.30
N ASP A 381 -4.52 10.04 -14.23
CA ASP A 381 -4.24 10.89 -15.38
C ASP A 381 -5.41 11.83 -15.64
N GLY A 382 -5.14 12.92 -16.35
CA GLY A 382 -6.19 13.86 -16.72
C GLY A 382 -5.67 15.09 -17.42
N GLU A 383 -6.62 15.95 -17.77
CA GLU A 383 -6.36 17.25 -18.38
C GLU A 383 -7.14 18.34 -17.66
N VAL A 384 -6.62 19.57 -17.73
CA VAL A 384 -7.32 20.76 -17.28
C VAL A 384 -6.97 21.96 -18.14
N SER A 385 -7.97 22.81 -18.40
CA SER A 385 -7.78 24.07 -19.11
C SER A 385 -6.93 25.03 -18.27
N ALA A 386 -5.94 25.62 -18.91
CA ALA A 386 -4.96 26.52 -18.30
C ALA A 386 -4.72 27.73 -19.21
N GLU A 387 -5.82 28.40 -19.58
CA GLU A 387 -5.81 29.54 -20.52
C GLU A 387 -5.15 30.77 -19.91
N GLU A 388 -5.43 31.03 -18.63
CA GLU A 388 -4.95 32.20 -17.93
C GLU A 388 -3.47 32.05 -17.51
N PRO A 389 -2.67 33.12 -17.58
CA PRO A 389 -1.30 33.09 -17.11
C PRO A 389 -1.23 32.90 -15.59
N GLY A 390 -0.09 32.42 -15.10
CA GLY A 390 0.18 32.23 -13.68
C GLY A 390 0.94 30.94 -13.37
N VAL A 391 1.12 30.65 -12.08
CA VAL A 391 1.80 29.43 -11.62
C VAL A 391 0.78 28.38 -11.21
N TYR A 392 0.66 27.31 -11.99
CA TYR A 392 -0.16 26.15 -11.69
C TYR A 392 0.63 25.15 -10.83
N LYS A 393 0.10 24.84 -9.64
CA LYS A 393 0.72 24.00 -8.62
C LYS A 393 0.02 22.65 -8.57
N PHE A 394 0.74 21.59 -8.92
CA PHE A 394 0.30 20.20 -8.73
C PHE A 394 0.67 19.77 -7.32
N ILE A 395 -0.31 19.72 -6.43
CA ILE A 395 -0.10 19.58 -4.98
C ILE A 395 -0.33 18.12 -4.58
N PHE A 396 0.63 17.58 -3.84
CA PHE A 396 0.62 16.23 -3.28
C PHE A 396 0.74 16.31 -1.76
N ASP A 397 -0.34 16.00 -1.06
CA ASP A 397 -0.45 16.17 0.39
C ASP A 397 -0.47 14.81 1.11
N ASN A 398 0.51 14.61 2.01
CA ASN A 398 0.68 13.44 2.88
C ASN A 398 0.59 13.80 4.37
N THR A 399 -0.15 14.87 4.71
CA THR A 399 -0.38 15.33 6.09
C THR A 399 -1.05 14.28 6.96
N HIS A 400 -1.84 13.38 6.37
CA HIS A 400 -2.55 12.30 7.07
C HIS A 400 -1.67 11.11 7.46
N SER A 401 -0.51 10.90 6.83
CA SER A 401 0.37 9.78 7.19
C SER A 401 1.29 10.14 8.34
N THR A 402 1.36 9.27 9.35
CA THR A 402 2.12 9.52 10.59
C THR A 402 3.58 9.10 10.52
N PHE A 403 3.92 8.04 9.78
CA PHE A 403 5.25 7.42 9.81
C PHE A 403 5.83 7.10 8.42
N ARG A 404 5.03 7.17 7.34
CA ARG A 404 5.46 6.73 6.01
C ARG A 404 5.48 7.90 5.03
N SER A 405 6.60 8.09 4.36
CA SER A 405 6.67 8.90 3.15
C SER A 405 5.92 8.22 2.01
N LYS A 406 5.49 9.00 1.03
CA LYS A 406 4.90 8.53 -0.22
C LYS A 406 5.81 8.87 -1.38
N THR A 407 5.96 7.93 -2.29
CA THR A 407 6.64 8.18 -3.56
C THR A 407 5.61 8.26 -4.66
N VAL A 408 5.62 9.37 -5.39
CA VAL A 408 4.84 9.59 -6.62
C VAL A 408 5.78 9.55 -7.82
N LYS A 409 5.46 8.75 -8.84
CA LYS A 409 6.11 8.77 -10.16
C LYS A 409 5.19 9.48 -11.13
N MET A 410 5.62 10.55 -11.79
CA MET A 410 4.74 11.40 -12.59
C MET A 410 5.34 11.85 -13.92
N SER A 411 4.46 12.22 -14.85
CA SER A 411 4.75 12.92 -16.08
C SER A 411 3.75 14.06 -16.24
N LEU A 412 4.25 15.29 -16.41
CA LEU A 412 3.44 16.47 -16.66
C LEU A 412 3.74 16.96 -18.07
N LYS A 413 2.71 17.29 -18.85
CA LYS A 413 2.86 17.83 -20.21
C LYS A 413 2.06 19.11 -20.35
N LEU A 414 2.68 20.11 -20.99
CA LEU A 414 2.05 21.34 -21.44
C LEU A 414 1.71 21.20 -22.93
N GLU A 415 0.54 21.65 -23.35
CA GLU A 415 0.18 21.73 -24.76
C GLU A 415 1.07 22.74 -25.52
N THR A 416 1.55 22.33 -26.70
CA THR A 416 2.47 23.08 -27.57
C THR A 416 1.80 24.35 -28.12
N GLU A 417 2.50 25.49 -28.18
CA GLU A 417 1.99 26.71 -28.84
C GLU A 417 1.93 26.52 -30.36
N ARG A 418 0.84 26.88 -31.04
CA ARG A 418 0.63 26.60 -32.48
C ARG A 418 0.03 27.81 -33.21
N SER A 419 0.25 27.91 -34.53
CA SER A 419 -0.52 28.79 -35.41
C SER A 419 -1.95 28.28 -35.56
N LYS A 420 -2.89 29.18 -35.91
CA LYS A 420 -4.33 28.86 -36.00
C LYS A 420 -4.64 27.72 -36.99
N THR A 421 -3.90 27.66 -38.10
CA THR A 421 -4.08 26.68 -39.18
C THR A 421 -3.32 25.37 -38.96
N TRP A 422 -2.59 25.20 -37.86
CA TRP A 422 -1.76 24.01 -37.62
C TRP A 422 -2.56 22.69 -37.58
N LYS A 423 -3.80 22.74 -37.08
CA LYS A 423 -4.66 21.55 -36.97
C LYS A 423 -5.36 21.29 -38.30
N ASP A 424 -5.34 20.03 -38.74
CA ASP A 424 -5.89 19.59 -40.03
C ASP A 424 -5.25 20.36 -41.23
N PHE A 425 -4.02 20.85 -41.06
CA PHE A 425 -3.33 21.66 -42.06
C PHE A 425 -3.16 20.90 -43.38
N GLY A 426 -3.60 21.53 -44.47
CA GLY A 426 -3.52 20.98 -45.82
C GLY A 426 -4.58 19.91 -46.14
N ASP A 427 -5.56 19.63 -45.27
CA ASP A 427 -6.68 18.70 -45.53
C ASP A 427 -6.26 17.37 -46.18
N GLY A 428 -5.17 16.76 -45.68
CA GLY A 428 -4.63 15.49 -46.18
C GLY A 428 -3.65 15.60 -47.35
N VAL A 429 -3.31 16.81 -47.81
CA VAL A 429 -2.23 17.04 -48.79
C VAL A 429 -0.87 16.67 -48.18
N PRO A 430 0.04 16.01 -48.93
CA PRO A 430 1.40 15.73 -48.48
C PRO A 430 2.19 16.99 -48.11
N CYS A 431 2.63 17.06 -46.86
CA CYS A 431 3.35 18.20 -46.29
C CYS A 431 4.81 17.86 -45.96
N VAL A 432 5.67 18.86 -46.05
CA VAL A 432 7.04 18.85 -45.51
C VAL A 432 7.07 19.56 -44.16
N LEU A 433 7.78 18.98 -43.20
CA LEU A 433 7.96 19.51 -41.85
C LEU A 433 9.43 19.92 -41.64
N GLY A 434 9.67 21.19 -41.29
CA GLY A 434 10.99 21.72 -40.94
C GLY A 434 11.10 21.97 -39.44
N ILE A 435 12.25 21.67 -38.82
CA ILE A 435 12.53 21.92 -37.40
C ILE A 435 13.84 22.67 -37.24
N ASP A 436 13.80 23.73 -36.43
CA ASP A 436 14.98 24.48 -36.03
C ASP A 436 14.85 24.98 -34.58
N GLU A 437 15.96 25.41 -33.99
CA GLU A 437 16.03 25.97 -32.65
C GLU A 437 16.68 27.36 -32.59
N ALA A 438 16.24 28.15 -31.61
CA ALA A 438 16.85 29.41 -31.24
C ALA A 438 17.26 29.41 -29.76
N GLY A 439 18.40 30.04 -29.47
CA GLY A 439 18.81 30.24 -28.08
C GLY A 439 19.58 29.07 -27.47
N ARG A 440 20.22 28.20 -28.26
CA ARG A 440 21.10 27.14 -27.72
C ARG A 440 22.41 27.68 -27.10
N GLY A 441 23.03 28.70 -27.70
CA GLY A 441 24.29 29.31 -27.24
C GLY A 441 24.21 30.33 -26.08
N PRO A 442 23.18 31.20 -26.01
CA PRO A 442 23.02 32.22 -24.97
C PRO A 442 23.05 31.68 -23.54
N VAL A 443 23.61 32.49 -22.63
CA VAL A 443 23.58 32.29 -21.18
C VAL A 443 22.32 32.90 -20.54
N LEU A 444 21.63 33.82 -21.23
CA LEU A 444 20.35 34.37 -20.79
C LEU A 444 19.18 33.92 -21.67
N GLY A 445 18.03 33.72 -21.03
CA GLY A 445 16.73 33.50 -21.69
C GLY A 445 16.47 32.06 -22.11
N PRO A 446 15.26 31.76 -22.63
CA PRO A 446 14.84 30.42 -22.98
C PRO A 446 15.52 29.89 -24.25
N MET A 447 15.50 28.56 -24.43
CA MET A 447 15.80 27.90 -25.71
C MET A 447 14.48 27.52 -26.36
N VAL A 448 14.24 27.97 -27.58
CA VAL A 448 12.95 27.79 -28.26
C VAL A 448 13.15 26.88 -29.46
N TYR A 449 12.37 25.81 -29.54
CA TYR A 449 12.25 24.98 -30.73
C TYR A 449 11.00 25.36 -31.48
N ALA A 450 11.06 25.35 -32.81
CA ALA A 450 9.89 25.49 -33.64
C ALA A 450 9.86 24.41 -34.72
N ALA A 451 8.65 24.03 -35.10
CA ALA A 451 8.37 23.25 -36.29
C ALA A 451 7.51 24.08 -37.22
N ALA A 452 7.79 24.02 -38.52
CA ALA A 452 6.96 24.62 -39.56
C ALA A 452 6.52 23.53 -40.54
N ILE A 453 5.29 23.63 -41.03
CA ILE A 453 4.71 22.72 -42.01
C ILE A 453 4.24 23.51 -43.23
N SER A 454 4.42 22.94 -44.42
CA SER A 454 3.98 23.52 -45.68
C SER A 454 3.66 22.41 -46.70
N PRO A 455 2.67 22.60 -47.59
CA PRO A 455 2.40 21.65 -48.66
C PRO A 455 3.59 21.49 -49.62
N MET A 456 3.84 20.27 -50.11
CA MET A 456 4.99 19.98 -50.97
C MET A 456 4.99 20.74 -52.30
N ASP A 457 3.79 21.07 -52.81
CA ASP A 457 3.56 21.83 -54.04
C ASP A 457 3.78 23.34 -53.87
N GLN A 458 3.79 23.86 -52.65
CA GLN A 458 3.86 25.29 -52.36
C GLN A 458 5.26 25.82 -51.95
N ASN A 459 6.30 25.04 -52.26
CA ASN A 459 7.68 25.40 -51.92
C ASN A 459 8.19 26.66 -52.65
N ALA A 460 7.58 27.03 -53.79
CA ALA A 460 7.92 28.25 -54.52
C ALA A 460 7.36 29.50 -53.84
N GLU A 461 6.11 29.41 -53.37
CA GLU A 461 5.39 30.43 -52.62
C GLU A 461 6.05 30.66 -51.25
N LEU A 462 6.47 29.59 -50.57
CA LEU A 462 7.24 29.67 -49.33
C LEU A 462 8.57 30.42 -49.51
N LYS A 463 9.25 30.25 -50.66
CA LYS A 463 10.45 31.04 -51.00
C LYS A 463 10.12 32.50 -51.34
N ALA A 464 8.99 32.75 -52.01
CA ALA A 464 8.53 34.09 -52.35
C ALA A 464 8.20 34.94 -51.10
N LEU A 465 7.87 34.29 -49.97
CA LEU A 465 7.67 34.90 -48.66
C LEU A 465 8.94 35.57 -48.09
N GLY A 466 10.11 35.37 -48.72
CA GLY A 466 11.39 35.93 -48.28
C GLY A 466 12.04 35.13 -47.15
N VAL A 467 11.61 33.88 -46.96
CA VAL A 467 12.20 32.90 -46.03
C VAL A 467 13.50 32.37 -46.65
N ASP A 468 14.56 33.17 -46.57
CA ASP A 468 15.93 32.81 -46.94
C ASP A 468 16.78 32.63 -45.66
N ASP A 469 18.07 32.30 -45.77
CA ASP A 469 18.98 32.05 -44.64
C ASP A 469 18.69 33.03 -43.49
N SER A 470 18.14 32.49 -42.40
CA SER A 470 17.64 33.32 -41.30
C SER A 470 18.77 34.17 -40.72
N LYS A 471 20.04 33.78 -40.89
CA LYS A 471 21.24 34.52 -40.45
C LYS A 471 21.59 35.71 -41.33
N ALA A 472 21.14 35.76 -42.59
CA ALA A 472 21.30 36.89 -43.51
C ALA A 472 20.21 37.97 -43.32
N LEU A 473 19.07 37.62 -42.71
CA LEU A 473 17.97 38.54 -42.41
C LEU A 473 18.23 39.37 -41.15
N ASN A 474 17.88 40.67 -41.19
CA ASN A 474 17.90 41.53 -40.00
C ASN A 474 16.69 41.25 -39.08
N GLU A 475 16.75 41.70 -37.83
CA GLU A 475 15.71 41.44 -36.80
C GLU A 475 14.33 41.94 -37.23
N ALA A 476 14.24 43.18 -37.72
CA ALA A 476 12.99 43.78 -38.18
C ALA A 476 12.31 42.98 -39.31
N LYS A 477 13.10 42.44 -40.26
CA LYS A 477 12.56 41.64 -41.36
C LYS A 477 12.09 40.26 -40.90
N ARG A 478 12.71 39.67 -39.86
CA ARG A 478 12.21 38.42 -39.25
C ARG A 478 10.90 38.65 -38.50
N GLU A 479 10.79 39.76 -37.75
CA GLU A 479 9.54 40.16 -37.09
C GLU A 479 8.43 40.39 -38.13
N GLU A 480 8.71 41.12 -39.22
CA GLU A 480 7.75 41.34 -40.33
C GLU A 480 7.25 40.02 -40.94
N ILE A 481 8.16 39.07 -41.21
CA ILE A 481 7.79 37.75 -41.76
C ILE A 481 6.94 36.96 -40.76
N PHE A 482 7.33 36.96 -39.49
CA PHE A 482 6.59 36.23 -38.45
C PHE A 482 5.20 36.84 -38.19
N GLU A 483 5.05 38.16 -38.28
CA GLU A 483 3.76 38.83 -38.23
C GLU A 483 2.88 38.47 -39.42
N LYS A 484 3.45 38.41 -40.63
CA LYS A 484 2.71 37.95 -41.82
C LYS A 484 2.21 36.52 -41.68
N ILE A 485 3.04 35.60 -41.19
CA ILE A 485 2.63 34.21 -40.90
C ILE A 485 1.47 34.16 -39.89
N ASN A 486 1.40 35.12 -38.96
CA ASN A 486 0.36 35.17 -37.93
C ASN A 486 -0.93 35.90 -38.31
N ASN A 487 -0.88 36.81 -39.27
CA ASN A 487 -1.98 37.74 -39.54
C ASN A 487 -2.53 37.68 -40.96
N ASP A 488 -1.77 37.15 -41.93
CA ASP A 488 -2.18 37.07 -43.33
C ASP A 488 -2.80 35.70 -43.62
N GLU A 489 -4.09 35.70 -43.99
CA GLU A 489 -4.87 34.48 -44.25
C GLU A 489 -4.34 33.69 -45.45
N GLU A 490 -3.78 34.35 -46.47
CA GLU A 490 -3.21 33.66 -47.64
C GLU A 490 -1.93 32.92 -47.25
N ILE A 491 -1.09 33.55 -46.42
CA ILE A 491 0.16 32.96 -45.93
C ILE A 491 -0.11 31.81 -44.95
N GLN A 492 -1.17 31.90 -44.14
CA GLN A 492 -1.58 30.85 -43.21
C GLN A 492 -2.02 29.56 -43.89
N GLN A 493 -2.38 29.59 -45.17
CA GLN A 493 -2.63 28.40 -46.00
C GLN A 493 -1.32 27.80 -46.54
N ILE A 494 -0.27 28.60 -46.64
CA ILE A 494 1.03 28.21 -47.20
C ILE A 494 1.95 27.63 -46.12
N VAL A 495 1.93 28.20 -44.91
CA VAL A 495 2.78 27.77 -43.81
C VAL A 495 2.09 27.87 -42.45
N ALA A 496 2.20 26.81 -41.67
CA ALA A 496 1.78 26.75 -40.27
C ALA A 496 2.98 26.42 -39.39
N TYR A 497 2.93 26.81 -38.10
CA TYR A 497 4.03 26.56 -37.18
C TYR A 497 3.56 26.09 -35.79
N ALA A 498 4.45 25.40 -35.08
CA ALA A 498 4.32 25.04 -33.67
C ALA A 498 5.61 25.35 -32.92
N ILE A 499 5.51 25.84 -31.68
CA ILE A 499 6.62 26.32 -30.86
C ILE A 499 6.64 25.59 -29.52
N ARG A 500 7.84 25.22 -29.10
CA ARG A 500 8.14 24.70 -27.77
C ARG A 500 9.26 25.50 -27.12
N SER A 501 8.93 26.25 -26.08
CA SER A 501 9.90 27.01 -25.28
C SER A 501 10.42 26.19 -24.10
N LEU A 502 11.74 26.22 -23.88
CA LEU A 502 12.43 25.58 -22.75
C LEU A 502 13.04 26.67 -21.87
N SER A 503 12.60 26.77 -20.62
CA SER A 503 13.02 27.84 -19.72
C SER A 503 14.49 27.69 -19.26
N PRO A 504 15.16 28.80 -18.85
CA PRO A 504 16.53 28.74 -18.32
C PRO A 504 16.68 27.81 -17.11
N GLU A 505 15.67 27.74 -16.25
CA GLU A 505 15.66 26.90 -15.04
C GLU A 505 15.50 25.43 -15.38
N LEU A 506 14.63 25.09 -16.35
CA LEU A 506 14.50 23.71 -16.84
C LEU A 506 15.84 23.22 -17.39
N ILE A 507 16.52 24.06 -18.19
CA ILE A 507 17.82 23.73 -18.77
C ILE A 507 18.88 23.58 -17.67
N SER A 508 18.95 24.54 -16.74
CA SER A 508 19.95 24.55 -15.67
C SER A 508 19.75 23.37 -14.70
N SER A 509 18.52 23.12 -14.26
CA SER A 509 18.17 21.99 -13.39
C SER A 509 18.40 20.64 -14.09
N SER A 510 18.16 20.54 -15.39
CA SER A 510 18.44 19.30 -16.14
C SER A 510 19.93 19.01 -16.26
N MET A 511 20.75 20.04 -16.52
CA MET A 511 22.20 19.89 -16.70
C MET A 511 22.97 19.78 -15.37
N LEU A 512 22.46 20.34 -14.27
CA LEU A 512 23.09 20.34 -12.94
C LEU A 512 22.58 19.21 -12.02
N LYS A 513 21.68 18.35 -12.49
CA LYS A 513 21.27 17.13 -11.77
C LYS A 513 22.48 16.23 -11.47
N ARG A 514 22.40 15.48 -10.34
CA ARG A 514 23.42 14.47 -9.94
C ARG A 514 23.69 13.45 -11.06
N HIS A 515 22.66 13.05 -11.82
CA HIS A 515 22.80 12.37 -13.11
C HIS A 515 22.54 13.38 -14.22
N LYS A 516 23.60 13.80 -14.90
CA LYS A 516 23.54 14.89 -15.89
C LYS A 516 22.68 14.47 -17.07
N TYR A 517 21.64 15.25 -17.37
CA TYR A 517 20.86 15.11 -18.60
C TYR A 517 21.39 16.12 -19.61
N SER A 518 21.86 15.63 -20.76
CA SER A 518 22.66 16.45 -21.67
C SER A 518 21.79 17.44 -22.46
N LEU A 519 22.38 18.58 -22.84
CA LEU A 519 21.65 19.58 -23.65
C LEU A 519 21.18 19.00 -25.01
N ASN A 520 21.92 18.02 -25.56
CA ASN A 520 21.52 17.34 -26.79
C ASN A 520 20.28 16.47 -26.59
N GLU A 521 20.15 15.78 -25.46
CA GLU A 521 18.95 14.98 -25.17
C GLU A 521 17.72 15.87 -24.95
N VAL A 522 17.87 16.96 -24.18
CA VAL A 522 16.82 18.00 -24.02
C VAL A 522 16.35 18.52 -25.38
N SER A 523 17.31 18.75 -26.28
CA SER A 523 17.09 19.26 -27.63
C SER A 523 16.36 18.25 -28.52
N HIS A 524 16.80 16.98 -28.53
CA HIS A 524 16.13 15.93 -29.30
C HIS A 524 14.69 15.71 -28.83
N ASP A 525 14.45 15.72 -27.52
CA ASP A 525 13.12 15.50 -26.94
C ASP A 525 12.17 16.67 -27.24
N ALA A 526 12.69 17.89 -27.38
CA ALA A 526 11.92 19.04 -27.84
C ALA A 526 11.44 18.86 -29.29
N ALA A 527 12.36 18.53 -30.21
CA ALA A 527 12.06 18.27 -31.61
C ALA A 527 11.11 17.08 -31.80
N ILE A 528 11.35 15.95 -31.11
CA ILE A 528 10.49 14.76 -31.19
C ILE A 528 9.05 15.07 -30.78
N ALA A 529 8.85 15.93 -29.78
CA ALA A 529 7.51 16.30 -29.36
C ALA A 529 6.78 17.12 -30.43
N LEU A 530 7.46 18.06 -31.08
CA LEU A 530 6.88 18.85 -32.17
C LEU A 530 6.50 17.97 -33.38
N ILE A 531 7.31 16.96 -33.69
CA ILE A 531 6.98 15.99 -34.75
C ILE A 531 5.73 15.18 -34.39
N ARG A 532 5.65 14.67 -33.16
CA ARG A 532 4.46 13.93 -32.69
C ARG A 532 3.22 14.81 -32.69
N ASP A 533 3.38 16.08 -32.38
CA ASP A 533 2.31 17.07 -32.36
C ASP A 533 1.67 17.23 -33.74
N ALA A 534 2.47 17.29 -34.80
CA ALA A 534 1.99 17.35 -36.18
C ALA A 534 1.15 16.11 -36.55
N PHE A 535 1.61 14.90 -36.21
CA PHE A 535 0.84 13.68 -36.45
C PHE A 535 -0.47 13.63 -35.67
N ALA A 536 -0.45 14.06 -34.40
CA ALA A 536 -1.64 14.10 -33.55
C ALA A 536 -2.70 15.10 -34.07
N CYS A 537 -2.25 16.14 -34.77
CA CYS A 537 -3.10 17.16 -35.38
C CYS A 537 -3.55 16.81 -36.81
N ASN A 538 -3.44 15.53 -37.20
CA ASN A 538 -3.90 14.99 -38.48
C ASN A 538 -3.23 15.62 -39.72
N VAL A 539 -1.98 16.09 -39.57
CA VAL A 539 -1.18 16.61 -40.69
C VAL A 539 -0.51 15.45 -41.43
N ASN A 540 -0.67 15.38 -42.76
CA ASN A 540 -0.06 14.35 -43.61
C ASN A 540 1.44 14.66 -43.88
N VAL A 541 2.30 14.42 -42.89
CA VAL A 541 3.75 14.67 -43.00
C VAL A 541 4.44 13.51 -43.72
N VAL A 542 5.06 13.79 -44.87
CA VAL A 542 5.77 12.80 -45.70
C VAL A 542 7.28 12.97 -45.64
N GLU A 543 7.75 14.19 -45.39
CA GLU A 543 9.17 14.51 -45.30
C GLU A 543 9.48 15.42 -44.10
N ILE A 544 10.55 15.11 -43.37
CA ILE A 544 11.01 15.86 -42.19
C ILE A 544 12.46 16.34 -42.43
N LYS A 545 12.67 17.66 -42.31
CA LYS A 545 13.97 18.33 -42.39
C LYS A 545 14.33 18.93 -41.02
N VAL A 546 15.52 18.62 -40.50
CA VAL A 546 15.94 19.05 -39.15
C VAL A 546 17.36 19.61 -39.19
N ASP A 547 17.61 20.75 -38.54
CA ASP A 547 18.99 21.21 -38.28
C ASP A 547 19.64 20.38 -37.16
N THR A 548 20.87 19.95 -37.38
CA THR A 548 21.50 18.97 -36.47
C THR A 548 22.03 19.61 -35.19
N VAL A 549 21.59 19.07 -34.06
CA VAL A 549 22.13 19.36 -32.73
C VAL A 549 22.99 18.18 -32.25
N GLY A 550 24.27 18.20 -32.64
CA GLY A 550 25.23 17.12 -32.37
C GLY A 550 25.47 16.21 -33.58
N PRO A 551 25.95 14.96 -33.38
CA PRO A 551 26.30 14.07 -34.49
C PRO A 551 25.09 13.71 -35.37
N LYS A 552 25.11 14.14 -36.65
CA LYS A 552 24.00 13.96 -37.61
C LYS A 552 23.53 12.50 -37.75
N ALA A 553 24.46 11.55 -37.82
CA ALA A 553 24.16 10.14 -38.06
C ALA A 553 23.37 9.52 -36.88
N THR A 554 23.78 9.84 -35.65
CA THR A 554 23.09 9.35 -34.44
C THR A 554 21.71 9.97 -34.31
N TYR A 555 21.59 11.26 -34.63
CA TYR A 555 20.31 11.95 -34.51
C TYR A 555 19.31 11.49 -35.59
N GLN A 556 19.76 11.35 -36.83
CA GLN A 556 18.95 10.81 -37.92
C GLN A 556 18.48 9.39 -37.62
N ALA A 557 19.37 8.49 -37.23
CA ALA A 557 19.00 7.11 -36.87
C ALA A 557 17.99 7.06 -35.70
N LYS A 558 18.09 7.99 -34.74
CA LYS A 558 17.14 8.11 -33.63
C LYS A 558 15.75 8.53 -34.12
N LEU A 559 15.66 9.46 -35.06
CA LEU A 559 14.39 9.90 -35.64
C LEU A 559 13.77 8.84 -36.56
N GLU A 560 14.58 8.21 -37.43
CA GLU A 560 14.14 7.13 -38.32
C GLU A 560 13.58 5.93 -37.54
N ARG A 561 14.19 5.60 -36.39
CA ARG A 561 13.68 4.56 -35.49
C ARG A 561 12.32 4.93 -34.87
N LEU A 562 12.09 6.22 -34.61
CA LEU A 562 10.88 6.70 -33.92
C LEU A 562 9.71 6.96 -34.89
N PHE A 563 10.00 7.28 -36.15
CA PHE A 563 9.01 7.62 -37.17
C PHE A 563 9.27 6.80 -38.45
N PRO A 564 8.96 5.49 -38.44
CA PRO A 564 9.20 4.62 -39.59
C PRO A 564 8.27 4.98 -40.77
N GLY A 565 8.81 4.95 -41.99
CA GLY A 565 8.04 5.19 -43.22
C GLY A 565 8.03 6.64 -43.73
N ILE A 566 8.77 7.54 -43.08
CA ILE A 566 8.84 8.97 -43.42
C ILE A 566 10.25 9.32 -43.88
N SER A 567 10.38 10.18 -44.88
CA SER A 567 11.69 10.63 -45.37
C SER A 567 12.29 11.64 -44.38
N ILE A 568 13.35 11.28 -43.66
CA ILE A 568 13.97 12.15 -42.64
C ILE A 568 15.37 12.54 -43.11
N CYS A 569 15.66 13.85 -43.09
CA CYS A 569 16.98 14.38 -43.42
C CYS A 569 17.47 15.29 -42.30
N VAL A 570 18.57 14.90 -41.67
CA VAL A 570 19.25 15.70 -40.65
C VAL A 570 20.57 16.19 -41.23
N THR A 571 20.73 17.51 -41.34
CA THR A 571 21.94 18.12 -41.90
C THR A 571 22.38 19.33 -41.07
N GLU A 572 23.63 19.74 -41.26
CA GLU A 572 24.13 21.02 -40.72
C GLU A 572 23.67 22.16 -41.65
N LYS A 573 23.33 23.31 -41.05
CA LYS A 573 22.86 24.51 -41.76
C LYS A 573 21.61 24.23 -42.59
N ALA A 574 20.70 23.44 -42.02
CA ALA A 574 19.45 23.08 -42.66
C ALA A 574 18.57 24.32 -42.92
N ASP A 575 18.69 25.36 -42.08
CA ASP A 575 18.08 26.68 -42.27
C ASP A 575 18.50 27.37 -43.57
N SER A 576 19.77 27.25 -43.98
CA SER A 576 20.25 27.80 -45.25
C SER A 576 19.92 26.93 -46.47
N LEU A 577 19.55 25.66 -46.26
CA LEU A 577 19.32 24.68 -47.33
C LEU A 577 17.84 24.46 -47.64
N PHE A 578 16.97 24.55 -46.63
CA PHE A 578 15.55 24.24 -46.74
C PHE A 578 14.70 25.44 -46.26
N PRO A 579 13.87 26.04 -47.13
CA PRO A 579 13.01 27.17 -46.76
C PRO A 579 12.09 26.86 -45.58
N ILE A 580 11.58 25.63 -45.49
CA ILE A 580 10.72 25.21 -44.36
C ILE A 580 11.45 25.19 -43.01
N VAL A 581 12.75 24.87 -43.00
CA VAL A 581 13.58 24.95 -41.80
C VAL A 581 13.89 26.41 -41.47
N SER A 582 14.09 27.27 -42.48
CA SER A 582 14.22 28.71 -42.25
C SER A 582 12.92 29.33 -41.69
N ALA A 583 11.74 28.88 -42.10
CA ALA A 583 10.46 29.32 -41.51
C ALA A 583 10.38 28.95 -40.01
N ALA A 584 10.76 27.72 -39.67
CA ALA A 584 10.88 27.28 -38.28
C ALA A 584 11.93 28.11 -37.51
N SER A 585 13.08 28.41 -38.13
CA SER A 585 14.15 29.25 -37.58
C SER A 585 13.65 30.65 -37.21
N ILE A 586 12.89 31.28 -38.12
CA ILE A 586 12.29 32.61 -37.91
C ILE A 586 11.33 32.57 -36.72
N ALA A 587 10.42 31.59 -36.68
CA ALA A 587 9.48 31.42 -35.57
C ALA A 587 10.21 31.22 -34.23
N ALA A 588 11.18 30.32 -34.17
CA ALA A 588 11.96 30.09 -32.95
C ALA A 588 12.69 31.35 -32.48
N LYS A 589 13.32 32.08 -33.41
CA LYS A 589 14.18 33.23 -33.10
C LYS A 589 13.40 34.47 -32.69
N VAL A 590 12.34 34.83 -33.44
CA VAL A 590 11.47 35.94 -33.08
C VAL A 590 10.87 35.70 -31.71
N THR A 591 10.30 34.51 -31.46
CA THR A 591 9.69 34.25 -30.16
C THR A 591 10.70 34.20 -29.01
N ARG A 592 11.92 33.69 -29.23
CA ARG A 592 12.99 33.74 -28.22
C ARG A 592 13.38 35.18 -27.89
N ASP A 593 13.59 36.02 -28.91
CA ASP A 593 14.05 37.39 -28.74
C ASP A 593 12.95 38.26 -28.11
N THR A 594 11.67 38.08 -28.48
CA THR A 594 10.52 38.70 -27.81
C THR A 594 10.43 38.30 -26.34
N ARG A 595 10.55 37.00 -26.01
CA ARG A 595 10.52 36.51 -24.62
C ARG A 595 11.68 37.04 -23.78
N LEU A 596 12.86 37.16 -24.39
CA LEU A 596 14.01 37.76 -23.73
C LEU A 596 13.79 39.25 -23.49
N ARG A 597 13.30 40.00 -24.49
CA ARG A 597 13.06 41.46 -24.40
C ARG A 597 12.01 41.82 -23.35
N ASN A 598 10.95 41.02 -23.26
CA ASN A 598 9.82 41.21 -22.34
C ASN A 598 9.98 40.42 -21.04
N TRP A 599 11.21 40.05 -20.65
CA TRP A 599 11.43 39.21 -19.48
C TRP A 599 11.07 39.96 -18.19
N GLU A 600 10.11 39.42 -17.45
CA GLU A 600 9.72 39.90 -16.13
C GLU A 600 10.45 39.10 -15.05
N PHE A 601 11.14 39.82 -14.17
CA PHE A 601 11.89 39.20 -13.08
C PHE A 601 10.98 38.86 -11.91
N LYS A 602 11.04 37.60 -11.46
CA LYS A 602 10.32 37.13 -10.27
C LYS A 602 11.01 37.53 -8.96
N GLU A 603 12.28 37.90 -9.03
CA GLU A 603 13.09 38.26 -7.88
C GLU A 603 13.17 39.78 -7.71
N GLU A 604 12.93 40.24 -6.49
CA GLU A 604 13.03 41.65 -6.12
C GLU A 604 14.49 42.14 -6.10
N ASN A 605 14.69 43.44 -6.34
CA ASN A 605 15.99 44.14 -6.25
C ASN A 605 17.09 43.68 -7.23
N ILE A 606 16.72 43.13 -8.40
CA ILE A 606 17.69 42.83 -9.47
C ILE A 606 18.23 44.12 -10.08
N LYS A 607 19.56 44.22 -10.14
CA LYS A 607 20.27 45.35 -10.76
C LYS A 607 20.43 45.11 -12.26
N VAL A 608 19.60 45.79 -13.05
CA VAL A 608 19.68 45.79 -14.53
C VAL A 608 20.46 47.03 -15.01
N PRO A 609 21.39 46.91 -15.97
CA PRO A 609 22.01 48.08 -16.60
C PRO A 609 20.99 48.98 -17.30
N GLU A 610 21.27 50.28 -17.43
CA GLU A 610 20.40 51.25 -18.13
C GLU A 610 20.07 50.85 -19.58
N ASN A 611 20.94 50.09 -20.25
CA ASN A 611 20.74 49.59 -21.62
C ASN A 611 20.18 48.15 -21.67
N GLY A 612 19.56 47.66 -20.59
CA GLY A 612 19.04 46.30 -20.49
C GLY A 612 20.10 45.22 -20.26
N PHE A 613 19.69 43.95 -20.28
CA PHE A 613 20.55 42.78 -20.05
C PHE A 613 21.18 42.18 -21.32
N GLY A 614 20.98 42.82 -22.48
CA GLY A 614 21.57 42.46 -23.76
C GLY A 614 20.96 41.21 -24.42
N SER A 615 21.58 40.77 -25.50
CA SER A 615 21.19 39.64 -26.36
C SER A 615 21.21 38.27 -25.68
N GLY A 616 21.82 38.18 -24.50
CA GLY A 616 22.01 36.95 -23.75
C GLY A 616 23.23 36.13 -24.18
N TYR A 617 23.99 36.56 -25.20
CA TYR A 617 25.21 35.87 -25.60
C TYR A 617 26.40 36.27 -24.72
N PRO A 618 27.30 35.33 -24.36
CA PRO A 618 28.50 35.64 -23.58
C PRO A 618 29.45 36.64 -24.24
N GLY A 619 29.31 36.93 -25.54
CA GLY A 619 30.10 37.93 -26.25
C GLY A 619 29.60 39.37 -26.08
N ASP A 620 28.33 39.54 -25.71
CA ASP A 620 27.67 40.85 -25.61
C ASP A 620 28.13 41.62 -24.36
N PRO A 621 28.64 42.86 -24.52
CA PRO A 621 29.03 43.71 -23.40
C PRO A 621 27.91 43.94 -22.37
N ASN A 622 26.65 44.10 -22.80
CA ASN A 622 25.52 44.35 -21.90
C ASN A 622 25.16 43.09 -21.10
N THR A 623 25.22 41.92 -21.74
CA THR A 623 25.03 40.63 -21.05
C THR A 623 26.13 40.34 -20.02
N LYS A 624 27.40 40.63 -20.36
CA LYS A 624 28.49 40.52 -19.38
C LYS A 624 28.29 41.46 -18.20
N LYS A 625 27.90 42.71 -18.46
CA LYS A 625 27.65 43.72 -17.43
C LYS A 625 26.48 43.33 -16.53
N PHE A 626 25.40 42.82 -17.12
CA PHE A 626 24.26 42.30 -16.37
C PHE A 626 24.65 41.15 -15.45
N LEU A 627 25.35 40.12 -15.95
CA LEU A 627 25.80 38.99 -15.12
C LEU A 627 26.71 39.44 -13.95
N GLN A 628 27.49 40.50 -14.13
CA GLN A 628 28.30 41.04 -13.03
C GLN A 628 27.46 41.83 -12.01
N LEU A 629 26.33 42.39 -12.39
CA LEU A 629 25.49 43.21 -11.51
C LEU A 629 24.38 42.40 -10.81
N SER A 630 23.85 41.37 -11.47
CA SER A 630 22.69 40.60 -11.01
C SER A 630 23.03 39.42 -10.10
N VAL A 631 24.31 39.06 -9.95
CA VAL A 631 24.73 37.94 -9.09
C VAL A 631 24.59 38.29 -7.61
N HIS A 632 23.78 37.52 -6.89
CA HIS A 632 23.63 37.60 -5.44
C HIS A 632 24.71 36.78 -4.73
N PRO A 633 25.38 37.31 -3.69
CA PRO A 633 26.46 36.59 -2.99
C PRO A 633 26.04 35.24 -2.39
N ILE A 634 24.79 35.08 -1.99
CA ILE A 634 24.29 33.83 -1.38
C ILE A 634 23.45 32.98 -2.36
N PHE A 635 22.65 33.62 -3.22
CA PHE A 635 21.62 32.93 -4.01
C PHE A 635 22.03 32.71 -5.48
N GLY A 636 23.22 33.18 -5.86
CA GLY A 636 23.70 33.04 -7.23
C GLY A 636 22.96 33.96 -8.20
N PHE A 637 22.50 33.43 -9.32
CA PHE A 637 21.85 34.21 -10.38
C PHE A 637 20.32 34.10 -10.35
N CYS A 638 19.65 35.11 -10.92
CA CYS A 638 18.21 35.11 -11.14
C CYS A 638 17.77 34.10 -12.21
N SER A 639 16.47 33.79 -12.20
CA SER A 639 15.69 32.96 -13.12
C SER A 639 16.06 33.09 -14.60
N LEU A 640 16.38 34.30 -15.07
CA LEU A 640 16.79 34.56 -16.45
C LEU A 640 18.10 33.87 -16.87
N VAL A 641 19.00 33.57 -15.93
CA VAL A 641 20.38 33.13 -16.20
C VAL A 641 20.48 31.59 -16.16
N ARG A 642 21.13 31.02 -17.17
CA ARG A 642 21.43 29.58 -17.20
C ARG A 642 22.68 29.26 -16.39
N ALA A 643 22.51 28.83 -15.15
CA ALA A 643 23.59 28.60 -14.19
C ALA A 643 24.61 27.51 -14.61
N SER A 644 24.22 26.59 -15.50
CA SER A 644 25.10 25.54 -16.03
C SER A 644 26.11 26.01 -17.09
N TRP A 645 26.00 27.24 -17.59
CA TRP A 645 26.93 27.79 -18.57
C TRP A 645 28.23 28.18 -17.89
N LYS A 646 29.37 27.83 -18.51
CA LYS A 646 30.72 28.13 -17.99
C LYS A 646 30.91 29.60 -17.58
N THR A 647 30.35 30.54 -18.35
CA THR A 647 30.44 31.98 -18.05
C THR A 647 29.73 32.34 -16.75
N ALA A 648 28.58 31.72 -16.46
CA ALA A 648 27.85 31.92 -15.21
C ALA A 648 28.54 31.18 -14.05
N SER A 649 28.88 29.90 -14.22
CA SER A 649 29.53 29.10 -13.17
C SER A 649 30.84 29.74 -12.69
N ALA A 650 31.67 30.28 -13.59
CA ALA A 650 32.90 30.98 -13.24
C ALA A 650 32.68 32.29 -12.44
N ILE A 651 31.52 32.93 -12.57
CA ILE A 651 31.16 34.12 -11.77
C ILE A 651 30.67 33.69 -10.38
N VAL A 652 29.86 32.63 -10.31
CA VAL A 652 29.40 32.06 -9.02
C VAL A 652 30.60 31.63 -8.17
N GLU A 653 31.54 30.88 -8.74
CA GLU A 653 32.76 30.42 -8.04
C GLU A 653 33.61 31.57 -7.49
N LYS A 654 33.60 32.75 -8.14
CA LYS A 654 34.43 33.90 -7.74
C LYS A 654 33.75 34.88 -6.79
N ARG A 655 32.41 34.97 -6.83
CA ARG A 655 31.66 36.05 -6.16
C ARG A 655 30.59 35.58 -5.20
N CYS A 656 30.18 34.32 -5.29
CA CYS A 656 29.23 33.74 -4.34
C CYS A 656 29.98 33.05 -3.19
N VAL A 657 29.32 33.02 -2.03
CA VAL A 657 29.81 32.29 -0.87
C VAL A 657 29.69 30.79 -1.16
N PRO A 658 30.73 29.98 -0.92
CA PRO A 658 30.62 28.53 -1.05
C PRO A 658 29.57 28.01 -0.05
N GLY A 659 28.53 27.37 -0.58
CA GLY A 659 27.53 26.66 0.22
C GLY A 659 27.86 25.18 0.29
N TYR A 660 27.81 24.62 1.49
CA TYR A 660 27.96 23.19 1.73
C TYR A 660 26.58 22.62 2.07
N TRP A 661 26.15 21.55 1.41
CA TRP A 661 24.89 20.88 1.74
C TRP A 661 25.16 19.89 2.88
N GLU A 662 24.22 19.73 3.82
CA GLU A 662 24.36 18.80 4.97
C GLU A 662 24.55 17.32 4.55
N ASP A 663 24.36 17.00 3.27
CA ASP A 663 24.63 15.69 2.67
C ASP A 663 26.12 15.45 2.32
N ASP A 664 26.98 16.47 2.41
CA ASP A 664 28.39 16.41 1.93
C ASP A 664 29.44 16.14 3.04
N GLU A 665 29.07 15.99 4.31
CA GLU A 665 29.99 15.55 5.39
C GLU A 665 29.32 14.61 6.42
N GLU A 666 30.18 13.95 7.19
CA GLU A 666 30.00 12.68 7.89
C GLU A 666 29.08 12.67 9.14
N GLU A 667 28.65 11.46 9.43
CA GLU A 667 28.16 10.86 10.69
C GLU A 667 28.43 11.61 12.00
N GLY A 668 27.38 11.80 12.83
CA GLY A 668 27.59 12.01 14.27
C GLY A 668 26.40 12.47 15.13
N LYS A 669 25.66 11.49 15.69
CA LYS A 669 24.84 11.51 16.94
C LYS A 669 23.50 12.28 16.96
N PRO A 670 22.37 11.62 17.32
CA PRO A 670 21.21 12.32 17.84
C PRO A 670 21.27 12.42 19.37
N GLN A 671 21.11 13.64 19.88
CA GLN A 671 20.79 13.94 21.27
C GLN A 671 19.27 14.00 21.42
N ASN A 672 18.76 13.27 22.41
CA ASN A 672 17.36 13.22 22.85
C ASN A 672 16.71 14.60 23.03
N LYS A 673 15.43 14.73 22.62
CA LYS A 673 14.40 15.38 23.44
C LYS A 673 13.03 14.71 23.28
N LYS A 674 12.46 14.39 24.43
CA LYS A 674 11.23 13.62 24.70
C LYS A 674 9.97 14.34 24.22
N MET A 675 8.94 13.55 23.91
CA MET A 675 7.56 13.97 24.17
C MET A 675 6.72 12.77 24.64
N SER A 676 6.05 12.96 25.76
CA SER A 676 5.25 11.99 26.49
C SER A 676 3.85 12.57 26.75
N VAL A 677 2.83 11.70 26.68
CA VAL A 677 1.45 11.82 27.24
C VAL A 677 0.52 12.72 26.38
N TRP A 678 -0.66 12.27 25.92
CA TRP A 678 -1.84 11.81 26.69
C TRP A 678 -2.68 10.71 26.01
N LEU A 679 -3.16 9.75 26.80
CA LEU A 679 -4.52 9.19 26.74
C LEU A 679 -4.84 8.47 28.07
N GLN A 680 -5.86 8.95 28.78
CA GLN A 680 -6.56 8.25 29.86
C GLN A 680 -7.98 7.91 29.38
N PRO A 681 -8.56 6.79 29.81
CA PRO A 681 -10.01 6.67 29.94
C PRO A 681 -10.45 6.59 31.42
N LYS A 682 -11.56 7.26 31.72
CA LYS A 682 -12.31 7.21 32.98
C LYS A 682 -13.24 5.99 33.02
N GLU A 683 -13.42 5.44 34.22
CA GLU A 683 -14.29 4.31 34.56
C GLU A 683 -15.78 4.68 34.66
N GLY A 684 -16.64 3.66 34.56
CA GLY A 684 -17.92 3.62 35.30
C GLY A 684 -19.12 3.07 34.53
N THR A 685 -19.31 1.75 34.51
CA THR A 685 -20.65 1.11 34.65
C THR A 685 -20.48 -0.39 34.88
N GLU A 686 -20.97 -0.86 36.03
CA GLU A 686 -21.04 -2.28 36.39
C GLU A 686 -22.09 -3.02 35.55
N MET A 687 -21.74 -4.20 35.03
CA MET A 687 -22.70 -5.27 34.76
C MET A 687 -22.03 -6.65 34.92
N VAL A 688 -22.57 -7.40 35.88
CA VAL A 688 -22.73 -8.86 35.97
C VAL A 688 -21.61 -9.72 35.37
N GLU A 689 -20.87 -10.39 36.25
CA GLU A 689 -19.88 -11.43 35.91
C GLU A 689 -20.51 -12.57 35.09
N ILE A 690 -20.36 -12.49 33.78
CA ILE A 690 -20.30 -13.66 32.92
C ILE A 690 -18.83 -13.86 32.61
N ASN A 691 -18.31 -15.05 32.89
CA ASN A 691 -16.89 -15.38 32.74
C ASN A 691 -16.48 -15.39 31.25
N LEU A 692 -16.25 -14.19 30.72
CA LEU A 692 -15.93 -13.87 29.32
C LEU A 692 -14.75 -14.69 28.82
N THR A 693 -13.81 -15.02 29.70
CA THR A 693 -12.66 -15.87 29.42
C THR A 693 -13.07 -17.26 28.96
N LYS A 694 -14.09 -17.89 29.57
CA LYS A 694 -14.55 -19.23 29.15
C LYS A 694 -15.24 -19.19 27.78
N ILE A 695 -16.08 -18.18 27.54
CA ILE A 695 -16.80 -18.04 26.26
C ILE A 695 -15.81 -17.76 25.13
N VAL A 696 -14.86 -16.85 25.33
CA VAL A 696 -13.84 -16.53 24.34
C VAL A 696 -12.95 -17.75 24.06
N SER A 697 -12.52 -18.50 25.10
CA SER A 697 -11.74 -19.73 24.90
C SER A 697 -12.51 -20.83 24.16
N THR A 698 -13.79 -21.04 24.47
CA THR A 698 -14.60 -22.05 23.77
C THR A 698 -14.89 -21.65 22.33
N VAL A 699 -15.26 -20.40 22.08
CA VAL A 699 -15.48 -19.88 20.71
C VAL A 699 -14.19 -19.94 19.90
N PHE A 700 -13.05 -19.61 20.51
CA PHE A 700 -11.74 -19.73 19.88
C PHE A 700 -11.42 -21.18 19.50
N LEU A 701 -11.62 -22.16 20.41
CA LEU A 701 -11.39 -23.58 20.11
C LEU A 701 -12.33 -24.12 19.03
N SER A 702 -13.62 -23.73 19.03
CA SER A 702 -14.56 -24.10 17.97
C SER A 702 -14.20 -23.48 16.63
N PHE A 703 -13.77 -22.22 16.62
CA PHE A 703 -13.25 -21.54 15.44
C PHE A 703 -11.99 -22.25 14.92
N MET A 704 -11.08 -22.68 15.81
CA MET A 704 -9.89 -23.43 15.44
C MET A 704 -10.26 -24.74 14.74
N PHE A 705 -11.13 -25.55 15.32
CA PHE A 705 -11.54 -26.83 14.72
C PHE A 705 -12.22 -26.64 13.36
N TYR A 706 -13.03 -25.58 13.22
CA TYR A 706 -13.62 -25.20 11.94
C TYR A 706 -12.57 -24.83 10.89
N ASN A 707 -11.57 -24.01 11.24
CA ASN A 707 -10.48 -23.66 10.33
C ASN A 707 -9.65 -24.88 9.92
N PHE A 708 -9.37 -25.81 10.84
CA PHE A 708 -8.69 -27.07 10.50
C PHE A 708 -9.50 -27.91 9.51
N PHE A 709 -10.82 -28.00 9.71
CA PHE A 709 -11.69 -28.73 8.79
C PHE A 709 -11.78 -28.08 7.41
N GLN A 710 -11.85 -26.75 7.35
CA GLN A 710 -11.83 -26.02 6.07
C GLN A 710 -10.48 -26.14 5.36
N LEU A 711 -9.37 -26.08 6.11
CA LEU A 711 -8.03 -26.28 5.57
C LEU A 711 -7.86 -27.69 5.00
N TYR A 712 -8.37 -28.72 5.70
CA TYR A 712 -8.39 -30.10 5.20
C TYR A 712 -9.18 -30.23 3.89
N LYS A 713 -10.38 -29.63 3.81
CA LYS A 713 -11.21 -29.63 2.59
C LYS A 713 -10.56 -28.90 1.41
N LEU A 714 -9.78 -27.85 1.67
CA LEU A 714 -9.12 -27.10 0.60
C LEU A 714 -8.06 -27.94 -0.15
N PHE A 715 -7.42 -28.88 0.54
CA PHE A 715 -6.33 -29.69 -0.02
C PHE A 715 -6.73 -31.13 -0.36
N THR A 716 -8.00 -31.50 -0.21
CA THR A 716 -8.50 -32.83 -0.57
C THR A 716 -9.53 -32.71 -1.69
N PRO A 717 -9.21 -33.10 -2.92
CA PRO A 717 -10.16 -33.03 -4.02
C PRO A 717 -11.26 -34.09 -3.85
N GLU A 718 -12.47 -33.79 -4.31
CA GLU A 718 -13.54 -34.78 -4.38
C GLU A 718 -13.26 -35.78 -5.52
N LEU A 719 -13.19 -37.06 -5.18
CA LEU A 719 -12.93 -38.16 -6.11
C LEU A 719 -14.24 -38.79 -6.60
N CYS A 720 -14.24 -39.34 -7.82
CA CYS A 720 -15.35 -40.17 -8.30
C CYS A 720 -15.39 -41.49 -7.53
N ALA A 721 -16.58 -41.98 -7.21
CA ALA A 721 -16.75 -43.33 -6.68
C ALA A 721 -16.53 -44.36 -7.81
N ASP A 722 -16.08 -45.58 -7.46
CA ASP A 722 -15.88 -46.64 -8.45
C ASP A 722 -17.16 -47.01 -9.22
N THR A 723 -18.33 -46.70 -8.65
CA THR A 723 -19.67 -46.92 -9.22
C THR A 723 -20.13 -45.83 -10.19
N ASP A 724 -19.42 -44.70 -10.30
CA ASP A 724 -19.84 -43.58 -11.15
C ASP A 724 -19.54 -43.83 -12.65
N PRO A 725 -20.46 -43.47 -13.56
CA PRO A 725 -20.30 -43.70 -15.00
C PRO A 725 -19.12 -42.90 -15.57
N ASP A 726 -18.33 -43.55 -16.44
CA ASP A 726 -17.10 -42.99 -17.03
C ASP A 726 -17.34 -41.68 -17.82
N SER A 727 -18.58 -41.41 -18.26
CA SER A 727 -18.93 -40.16 -18.94
C SER A 727 -18.73 -38.90 -18.10
N ASN A 728 -18.72 -39.02 -16.76
CA ASN A 728 -18.64 -37.88 -15.83
C ASN A 728 -17.29 -37.70 -15.13
N CYS A 729 -16.32 -38.58 -15.40
CA CYS A 729 -15.04 -38.61 -14.69
C CYS A 729 -13.86 -38.52 -15.67
N TYR A 730 -12.79 -37.85 -15.25
CA TYR A 730 -11.48 -38.00 -15.89
C TYR A 730 -10.76 -39.22 -15.29
N SER A 731 -10.16 -40.04 -16.15
CA SER A 731 -9.44 -41.25 -15.72
C SER A 731 -7.97 -41.23 -16.17
N PRO A 732 -7.03 -41.82 -15.41
CA PRO A 732 -5.62 -41.80 -15.81
C PRO A 732 -5.36 -42.72 -17.01
N ILE A 733 -4.49 -42.28 -17.92
CA ILE A 733 -4.04 -43.08 -19.09
C ILE A 733 -3.17 -44.27 -18.68
N ILE A 734 -2.36 -44.11 -17.62
CA ILE A 734 -1.55 -45.19 -17.03
C ILE A 734 -2.25 -45.65 -15.76
N ARG A 735 -2.57 -46.94 -15.69
CA ARG A 735 -3.17 -47.57 -14.51
C ARG A 735 -2.24 -48.64 -13.98
N PRO A 736 -2.19 -48.84 -12.65
CA PRO A 736 -1.47 -49.98 -12.11
C PRO A 736 -2.13 -51.28 -12.59
N ASN A 737 -1.32 -52.31 -12.81
CA ASN A 737 -1.81 -53.66 -13.11
C ASN A 737 -2.50 -54.28 -11.88
N SER A 738 -3.02 -55.51 -12.00
CA SER A 738 -3.70 -56.22 -10.90
C SER A 738 -2.83 -56.46 -9.66
N GLU A 739 -1.50 -56.29 -9.77
CA GLU A 739 -0.53 -56.40 -8.68
C GLU A 739 -0.11 -55.03 -8.10
N GLY A 740 -0.68 -53.93 -8.61
CA GLY A 740 -0.38 -52.56 -8.15
C GLY A 740 0.83 -51.90 -8.81
N LEU A 741 1.44 -52.53 -9.82
CA LEU A 741 2.65 -52.04 -10.50
C LEU A 741 2.32 -51.25 -11.76
N PHE A 742 3.03 -50.14 -11.97
CA PHE A 742 2.92 -49.31 -13.19
C PHE A 742 3.87 -49.79 -14.29
N ASP A 743 3.50 -49.54 -15.55
CA ASP A 743 4.39 -49.77 -16.68
C ASP A 743 5.70 -48.96 -16.53
N LEU A 744 6.82 -49.55 -16.95
CA LEU A 744 8.11 -48.86 -16.97
C LEU A 744 8.04 -47.67 -17.94
N LEU A 745 8.73 -46.58 -17.59
CA LEU A 745 8.80 -45.34 -18.38
C LEU A 745 10.25 -44.94 -18.64
N GLN A 746 10.42 -43.94 -19.50
CA GLN A 746 11.71 -43.33 -19.82
C GLN A 746 11.67 -41.82 -19.51
N LEU A 747 12.68 -41.30 -18.83
CA LEU A 747 12.81 -39.87 -18.50
C LEU A 747 14.02 -39.27 -19.23
N ARG A 748 13.81 -38.22 -20.03
CA ARG A 748 14.90 -37.50 -20.71
C ARG A 748 14.97 -36.06 -20.21
N VAL A 749 16.19 -35.57 -19.94
CA VAL A 749 16.43 -34.19 -19.50
C VAL A 749 17.29 -33.46 -20.52
N TYR A 750 16.82 -32.32 -21.00
CA TYR A 750 17.51 -31.45 -21.93
C TYR A 750 17.78 -30.08 -21.30
N PHE A 751 18.87 -29.44 -21.70
CA PHE A 751 19.17 -28.04 -21.42
C PHE A 751 18.96 -27.19 -22.65
N SER A 752 18.46 -25.97 -22.44
CA SER A 752 18.23 -24.99 -23.52
C SER A 752 18.39 -23.57 -22.99
N THR A 753 18.90 -22.68 -23.83
CA THR A 753 18.95 -21.24 -23.54
C THR A 753 17.59 -20.54 -23.72
N LYS A 754 16.65 -21.15 -24.45
CA LYS A 754 15.27 -20.65 -24.62
C LYS A 754 14.26 -21.62 -24.04
N ARG A 755 13.15 -21.09 -23.52
CA ARG A 755 12.10 -21.87 -22.84
C ARG A 755 11.39 -22.88 -23.74
N ASP A 756 11.27 -22.64 -25.04
CA ASP A 756 10.45 -23.47 -25.94
C ASP A 756 11.28 -24.33 -26.91
N SER A 757 12.61 -24.39 -26.74
CA SER A 757 13.49 -25.20 -27.56
C SER A 757 14.17 -26.31 -26.77
N LEU A 758 14.47 -27.42 -27.44
CA LEU A 758 15.33 -28.49 -26.92
C LEU A 758 16.68 -28.39 -27.62
N GLU A 759 17.75 -28.08 -26.89
CA GLU A 759 19.09 -27.90 -27.47
C GLU A 759 20.02 -29.07 -27.14
N THR A 760 20.37 -29.24 -25.87
CA THR A 760 21.39 -30.22 -25.44
C THR A 760 20.77 -31.32 -24.58
N LEU A 761 20.85 -32.58 -24.99
CA LEU A 761 20.47 -33.71 -24.14
C LEU A 761 21.50 -33.88 -23.02
N VAL A 762 21.04 -33.83 -21.76
CA VAL A 762 21.89 -33.95 -20.56
C VAL A 762 21.97 -35.41 -20.09
N THR A 763 20.82 -36.07 -19.96
CA THR A 763 20.75 -37.47 -19.52
C THR A 763 19.46 -38.15 -19.97
N THR A 764 19.52 -39.47 -20.05
CA THR A 764 18.37 -40.36 -20.21
C THR A 764 18.37 -41.35 -19.05
N VAL A 765 17.23 -41.49 -18.37
CA VAL A 765 16.99 -42.50 -17.33
C VAL A 765 15.98 -43.50 -17.89
N GLU A 766 16.45 -44.72 -18.13
CA GLU A 766 15.62 -45.86 -18.52
C GLU A 766 15.01 -46.53 -17.28
N ASN A 767 13.88 -47.23 -17.45
CA ASN A 767 13.20 -48.02 -16.42
C ASN A 767 12.71 -47.22 -15.21
N VAL A 768 12.08 -46.06 -15.44
CA VAL A 768 11.49 -45.24 -14.38
C VAL A 768 10.12 -45.81 -13.99
N GLN A 769 9.94 -46.14 -12.71
CA GLN A 769 8.62 -46.44 -12.13
C GLN A 769 8.02 -45.19 -11.47
N ILE A 770 6.71 -44.99 -11.64
CA ILE A 770 5.98 -43.84 -11.08
C ILE A 770 6.03 -43.81 -9.54
N ALA A 771 6.05 -44.99 -8.91
CA ALA A 771 5.99 -45.13 -7.46
C ALA A 771 7.36 -45.05 -6.76
N ASP A 772 8.47 -45.17 -7.50
CA ASP A 772 9.81 -45.27 -6.92
C ASP A 772 10.56 -43.93 -6.98
N ALA A 773 11.13 -43.52 -5.84
CA ALA A 773 11.99 -42.34 -5.79
C ALA A 773 13.43 -42.70 -6.21
N PHE A 774 14.10 -41.81 -6.94
CA PHE A 774 15.51 -41.96 -7.25
C PHE A 774 16.24 -40.61 -7.31
N GLN A 775 17.56 -40.66 -7.09
CA GLN A 775 18.46 -39.52 -7.19
C GLN A 775 19.58 -39.84 -8.18
N LYS A 776 19.83 -38.93 -9.13
CA LYS A 776 20.89 -39.06 -10.14
C LYS A 776 21.80 -37.84 -10.10
N GLU A 777 23.07 -38.05 -9.75
CA GLU A 777 24.09 -37.00 -9.75
C GLU A 777 24.86 -36.98 -11.07
N LEU A 778 25.05 -35.78 -11.62
CA LEU A 778 25.68 -35.53 -12.92
C LEU A 778 26.62 -34.34 -12.83
N LYS A 779 27.78 -34.43 -13.46
CA LYS A 779 28.67 -33.27 -13.65
C LYS A 779 28.32 -32.60 -14.97
N VAL A 780 27.80 -31.37 -14.91
CA VAL A 780 27.37 -30.64 -16.10
C VAL A 780 28.26 -29.41 -16.31
N LYS A 781 28.62 -29.17 -17.57
CA LYS A 781 29.34 -27.95 -17.98
C LYS A 781 28.32 -26.89 -18.39
N ILE A 782 28.41 -25.71 -17.80
CA ILE A 782 27.53 -24.59 -18.12
C ILE A 782 28.05 -23.90 -19.40
N PRO A 783 27.21 -23.68 -20.43
CA PRO A 783 27.63 -22.99 -21.64
C PRO A 783 28.11 -21.56 -21.36
N SER A 784 29.19 -21.14 -22.03
CA SER A 784 29.78 -19.80 -21.86
C SER A 784 28.82 -18.66 -22.25
N SER A 785 27.79 -18.94 -23.04
CA SER A 785 26.72 -17.99 -23.43
C SER A 785 25.79 -17.61 -22.27
N VAL A 786 25.69 -18.44 -21.22
CA VAL A 786 24.84 -18.21 -20.04
C VAL A 786 25.48 -17.21 -19.07
N ALA A 787 26.79 -16.98 -19.21
CA ALA A 787 27.64 -16.28 -18.25
C ALA A 787 27.34 -14.80 -18.01
N LYS A 788 26.96 -14.06 -19.06
CA LYS A 788 26.85 -12.59 -18.98
C LYS A 788 25.44 -12.13 -18.62
N ASP A 789 24.40 -12.68 -19.27
CA ASP A 789 22.99 -12.28 -19.08
C ASP A 789 21.98 -13.39 -19.48
N GLY A 790 22.42 -14.65 -19.57
CA GLY A 790 21.65 -15.71 -20.23
C GLY A 790 20.75 -16.53 -19.29
N TYR A 791 19.54 -16.87 -19.75
CA TYR A 791 18.69 -17.87 -19.10
C TYR A 791 19.11 -19.28 -19.51
N LEU A 792 18.99 -20.24 -18.59
CA LEU A 792 19.13 -21.67 -18.87
C LEU A 792 17.91 -22.39 -18.32
N TYR A 793 17.28 -23.22 -19.14
CA TYR A 793 16.11 -24.02 -18.79
C TYR A 793 16.45 -25.52 -18.83
N ALA A 794 15.95 -26.26 -17.84
CA ALA A 794 15.93 -27.71 -17.85
C ALA A 794 14.56 -28.21 -18.30
N HIS A 795 14.53 -28.97 -19.39
CA HIS A 795 13.35 -29.63 -19.92
C HIS A 795 13.37 -31.10 -19.54
N THR A 796 12.46 -31.48 -18.66
CA THR A 796 12.25 -32.89 -18.29
C THR A 796 11.06 -33.42 -19.07
N ILE A 797 11.27 -34.50 -19.82
CA ILE A 797 10.25 -35.13 -20.66
C ILE A 797 10.09 -36.59 -20.25
N LEU A 798 8.87 -36.96 -19.87
CA LEU A 798 8.46 -38.33 -19.59
C LEU A 798 7.89 -38.97 -20.85
N LEU A 799 8.38 -40.16 -21.18
CA LEU A 799 8.10 -40.89 -22.42
C LEU A 799 7.75 -42.36 -22.11
N PRO A 800 7.04 -43.04 -23.04
CA PRO A 800 6.86 -44.49 -23.00
C PRO A 800 8.22 -45.21 -23.01
N HIS A 801 8.31 -46.35 -22.33
CA HIS A 801 9.52 -47.16 -22.35
C HIS A 801 9.88 -47.65 -23.76
N GLY A 802 11.17 -47.65 -24.08
CA GLY A 802 11.68 -48.11 -25.38
C GLY A 802 11.45 -47.16 -26.56
N PHE A 803 11.09 -45.89 -26.32
CA PHE A 803 10.96 -44.91 -27.40
C PHE A 803 12.34 -44.48 -27.92
N GLU A 804 12.66 -44.77 -29.18
CA GLU A 804 14.03 -44.61 -29.74
C GLU A 804 14.26 -43.32 -30.53
N ASP A 805 13.22 -42.59 -30.96
CA ASP A 805 13.38 -41.39 -31.80
C ASP A 805 14.17 -40.29 -31.08
N ARG A 806 15.01 -39.56 -31.84
CA ARG A 806 15.81 -38.43 -31.33
C ARG A 806 14.93 -37.25 -30.95
N ASN A 807 13.82 -37.05 -31.66
CA ASN A 807 12.86 -36.01 -31.32
C ASN A 807 11.85 -36.57 -30.31
N PRO A 808 11.87 -36.18 -29.02
CA PRO A 808 10.91 -36.66 -28.04
C PRO A 808 9.48 -36.19 -28.33
N MET A 809 9.31 -35.21 -29.24
CA MET A 809 8.00 -34.65 -29.58
C MET A 809 7.14 -35.59 -30.46
N SER A 810 7.73 -36.58 -31.14
CA SER A 810 7.01 -37.55 -31.98
C SER A 810 6.40 -38.74 -31.21
N ALA A 811 6.60 -38.80 -29.88
CA ALA A 811 6.06 -39.86 -29.05
C ALA A 811 4.52 -39.88 -29.01
N PRO A 812 3.88 -41.07 -28.88
CA PRO A 812 2.42 -41.21 -28.91
C PRO A 812 1.73 -40.45 -27.77
N TRP A 813 2.39 -40.38 -26.63
CA TRP A 813 2.09 -39.44 -25.56
C TRP A 813 3.39 -39.02 -24.89
N LYS A 814 3.40 -37.82 -24.30
CA LYS A 814 4.55 -37.27 -23.58
C LYS A 814 4.08 -36.27 -22.53
N VAL A 815 4.85 -36.14 -21.45
CA VAL A 815 4.65 -35.08 -20.46
C VAL A 815 5.93 -34.25 -20.42
N HIS A 816 5.82 -32.94 -20.68
CA HIS A 816 6.96 -32.04 -20.76
C HIS A 816 6.82 -30.94 -19.71
N VAL A 817 7.86 -30.77 -18.91
CA VAL A 817 7.99 -29.68 -17.95
C VAL A 817 9.32 -28.98 -18.10
N ALA A 818 9.29 -27.66 -18.00
CA ALA A 818 10.45 -26.79 -18.15
C ALA A 818 10.65 -25.98 -16.87
N ALA A 819 11.87 -25.93 -16.35
CA ALA A 819 12.22 -25.14 -15.16
C ALA A 819 13.47 -24.29 -15.40
N PRO A 820 13.49 -23.02 -14.92
CA PRO A 820 14.68 -22.18 -14.99
C PRO A 820 15.76 -22.70 -14.03
N MET A 821 16.99 -22.81 -14.51
CA MET A 821 18.17 -23.28 -13.78
C MET A 821 19.07 -22.13 -13.28
N ILE A 822 18.87 -20.92 -13.80
CA ILE A 822 19.59 -19.71 -13.37
C ILE A 822 18.64 -18.78 -12.62
N VAL A 823 19.09 -18.29 -11.47
CA VAL A 823 18.39 -17.30 -10.66
C VAL A 823 19.35 -16.16 -10.34
N PHE A 824 18.86 -14.92 -10.42
CA PHE A 824 19.61 -13.73 -10.06
C PHE A 824 19.24 -13.31 -8.65
N GLN A 825 20.21 -13.26 -7.72
CA GLN A 825 20.01 -12.87 -6.32
C GLN A 825 21.08 -11.87 -5.86
N GLU A 826 20.76 -11.08 -4.84
CA GLU A 826 21.74 -10.19 -4.20
C GLU A 826 22.85 -11.02 -3.54
N PRO A 827 24.14 -10.67 -3.74
CA PRO A 827 25.22 -11.41 -3.12
C PRO A 827 25.15 -11.29 -1.59
N VAL A 828 25.20 -12.43 -0.90
CA VAL A 828 25.18 -12.49 0.57
C VAL A 828 26.40 -11.75 1.12
N ALA A 829 26.20 -10.88 2.12
CA ALA A 829 27.29 -10.13 2.75
C ALA A 829 28.31 -11.11 3.37
N LYS A 830 29.57 -11.07 2.91
CA LYS A 830 30.66 -11.92 3.42
C LYS A 830 30.94 -11.61 4.90
N THR A 831 30.85 -12.60 5.77
CA THR A 831 31.28 -12.54 7.18
C THR A 831 32.80 -12.72 7.27
N PHE A 832 33.47 -11.99 8.16
CA PHE A 832 34.94 -12.01 8.26
C PHE A 832 35.40 -12.18 9.71
N GLN A 833 36.62 -12.70 9.87
CA GLN A 833 37.29 -12.79 11.17
C GLN A 833 37.77 -11.39 11.57
N LEU A 834 37.26 -10.84 12.69
CA LEU A 834 37.53 -9.45 13.07
C LEU A 834 39.01 -9.17 13.42
N LEU A 835 39.78 -10.22 13.76
CA LEU A 835 41.19 -10.15 14.17
C LEU A 835 42.16 -10.86 13.20
N GLY A 836 41.68 -11.42 12.08
CA GLY A 836 42.53 -12.19 11.16
C GLY A 836 43.37 -11.30 10.25
N GLU A 837 44.69 -11.49 10.28
CA GLU A 837 45.65 -10.94 9.32
C GLU A 837 45.57 -11.74 7.99
N ASP A 838 44.60 -11.42 7.14
CA ASP A 838 44.69 -11.71 5.70
C ASP A 838 44.47 -10.38 4.96
N GLU A 839 45.57 -9.65 4.77
CA GLU A 839 45.67 -8.38 4.05
C GLU A 839 45.52 -8.51 2.50
N ALA A 840 44.91 -9.57 1.99
CA ALA A 840 44.75 -9.74 0.54
C ALA A 840 43.38 -9.22 0.04
N VAL A 841 43.39 -7.96 -0.41
CA VAL A 841 42.37 -7.28 -1.25
C VAL A 841 41.02 -6.99 -0.57
N VAL A 842 41.00 -5.98 0.31
CA VAL A 842 39.78 -5.28 0.70
C VAL A 842 39.75 -3.91 0.03
N GLU A 843 39.23 -3.86 -1.20
CA GLU A 843 38.67 -2.61 -1.72
C GLU A 843 37.47 -2.24 -0.83
N LYS A 844 37.63 -1.21 0.02
CA LYS A 844 36.48 -0.53 0.62
C LYS A 844 35.65 0.06 -0.52
N PRO A 845 34.38 -0.32 -0.72
CA PRO A 845 33.56 0.31 -1.74
C PRO A 845 33.32 1.76 -1.31
N LYS A 846 33.90 2.69 -2.07
CA LYS A 846 33.53 4.11 -2.06
C LYS A 846 32.01 4.20 -2.25
N LYS A 847 31.34 5.07 -1.48
CA LYS A 847 29.89 5.35 -1.52
C LYS A 847 29.47 5.94 -2.89
N ALA A 848 29.53 5.15 -3.95
CA ALA A 848 28.70 5.29 -5.13
C ALA A 848 27.40 4.52 -4.86
N LYS A 849 26.26 4.99 -5.36
CA LYS A 849 25.05 4.18 -5.47
C LYS A 849 25.41 2.89 -6.21
N LYS A 850 25.67 1.80 -5.49
CA LYS A 850 25.78 0.49 -6.11
C LYS A 850 24.40 0.16 -6.64
N VAL A 851 24.25 0.16 -7.96
CA VAL A 851 23.41 -0.85 -8.60
C VAL A 851 23.89 -2.16 -7.98
N VAL A 852 23.05 -2.80 -7.16
CA VAL A 852 23.39 -4.13 -6.64
C VAL A 852 23.41 -5.03 -7.86
N GLU A 853 24.61 -5.34 -8.34
CA GLU A 853 24.81 -6.27 -9.44
C GLU A 853 24.33 -7.64 -8.93
N LEU A 854 23.19 -8.10 -9.44
CA LEU A 854 22.62 -9.38 -9.07
C LEU A 854 23.57 -10.47 -9.58
N ALA A 855 24.07 -11.31 -8.68
CA ALA A 855 24.93 -12.41 -9.07
C ALA A 855 24.09 -13.56 -9.64
N ALA A 856 24.53 -14.13 -10.75
CA ALA A 856 23.90 -15.31 -11.35
C ALA A 856 24.23 -16.56 -10.51
N HIS A 857 23.18 -17.26 -10.08
CA HIS A 857 23.29 -18.50 -9.33
C HIS A 857 22.70 -19.65 -10.13
N PHE A 858 23.41 -20.77 -10.18
CA PHE A 858 22.96 -22.02 -10.77
C PHE A 858 22.26 -22.91 -9.73
N ARG A 859 21.11 -23.47 -10.08
CA ARG A 859 20.39 -24.44 -9.25
C ARG A 859 21.07 -25.81 -9.35
N THR A 860 21.61 -26.32 -8.25
CA THR A 860 22.30 -27.61 -8.21
C THR A 860 21.36 -28.81 -8.09
N VAL A 861 20.07 -28.57 -7.81
CA VAL A 861 19.06 -29.62 -7.66
C VAL A 861 17.90 -29.37 -8.61
N LEU A 862 17.50 -30.41 -9.35
CA LEU A 862 16.29 -30.45 -10.19
C LEU A 862 15.28 -31.44 -9.57
N PRO A 863 14.37 -30.97 -8.70
CA PRO A 863 13.32 -31.77 -8.08
C PRO A 863 12.13 -31.95 -9.03
N VAL A 864 12.00 -33.14 -9.59
CA VAL A 864 10.89 -33.58 -10.43
C VAL A 864 9.95 -34.42 -9.58
N ARG A 865 8.69 -34.01 -9.46
CA ARG A 865 7.65 -34.78 -8.78
C ARG A 865 6.65 -35.35 -9.77
N ILE A 866 6.16 -36.55 -9.48
CA ILE A 866 5.04 -37.16 -10.21
C ILE A 866 3.94 -37.54 -9.23
N VAL A 867 2.68 -37.33 -9.61
CA VAL A 867 1.55 -37.84 -8.83
C VAL A 867 1.46 -39.35 -9.03
N SER A 868 1.62 -40.11 -7.95
CA SER A 868 1.57 -41.59 -8.00
C SER A 868 0.16 -42.17 -7.82
N GLU A 869 -0.79 -41.34 -7.38
CA GLU A 869 -2.19 -41.73 -7.19
C GLU A 869 -2.94 -41.82 -8.54
N SER A 870 -3.65 -42.93 -8.77
CA SER A 870 -4.49 -43.15 -9.95
C SER A 870 -5.94 -42.70 -9.74
N SER A 871 -6.09 -41.49 -9.19
CA SER A 871 -7.38 -40.90 -8.80
C SER A 871 -8.31 -40.58 -9.98
N ARG A 872 -9.59 -40.95 -9.88
CA ARG A 872 -10.64 -40.50 -10.83
C ARG A 872 -11.21 -39.17 -10.35
N PHE A 873 -11.18 -38.15 -11.20
CA PHE A 873 -11.66 -36.80 -10.86
C PHE A 873 -13.02 -36.51 -11.49
N VAL A 874 -13.94 -35.92 -10.72
CA VAL A 874 -15.25 -35.48 -11.22
C VAL A 874 -15.09 -34.27 -12.13
N LYS A 875 -15.53 -34.36 -13.40
CA LYS A 875 -15.30 -33.31 -14.42
C LYS A 875 -15.77 -31.92 -14.00
N THR A 876 -16.88 -31.80 -13.27
CA THR A 876 -17.48 -30.53 -12.84
C THR A 876 -16.89 -29.95 -11.56
N LYS A 877 -16.01 -30.68 -10.88
CA LYS A 877 -15.47 -30.30 -9.55
C LYS A 877 -13.94 -30.30 -9.49
N VAL A 878 -13.27 -30.33 -10.64
CA VAL A 878 -11.81 -30.11 -10.70
C VAL A 878 -11.52 -28.68 -10.30
N SER A 879 -10.70 -28.49 -9.26
CA SER A 879 -10.28 -27.15 -8.84
C SER A 879 -9.38 -26.49 -9.89
N GLY A 880 -9.36 -25.15 -9.93
CA GLY A 880 -8.52 -24.42 -10.88
C GLY A 880 -7.04 -24.76 -10.73
N GLU A 881 -6.57 -24.98 -9.50
CA GLU A 881 -5.19 -25.36 -9.20
C GLU A 881 -4.81 -26.74 -9.76
N LEU A 882 -5.75 -27.69 -9.79
CA LEU A 882 -5.53 -29.01 -10.37
C LEU A 882 -5.63 -28.97 -11.90
N ALA A 883 -6.51 -28.12 -12.43
CA ALA A 883 -6.74 -27.98 -13.87
C ALA A 883 -5.47 -27.55 -14.63
N ASP A 884 -4.62 -26.70 -14.05
CA ASP A 884 -3.37 -26.24 -14.66
C ASP A 884 -2.36 -27.36 -14.95
N PHE A 885 -2.46 -28.48 -14.22
CA PHE A 885 -1.57 -29.64 -14.39
C PHE A 885 -2.24 -30.82 -15.12
N LEU A 886 -3.56 -30.78 -15.30
CA LEU A 886 -4.33 -31.88 -15.87
C LEU A 886 -4.42 -31.77 -17.39
N THR A 887 -3.63 -32.57 -18.10
CA THR A 887 -3.68 -32.64 -19.58
C THR A 887 -4.56 -33.79 -20.04
N VAL A 888 -5.71 -33.50 -20.66
CA VAL A 888 -6.73 -34.49 -21.08
C VAL A 888 -6.65 -34.76 -22.59
N GLN A 889 -6.72 -36.02 -22.99
CA GLN A 889 -6.82 -36.47 -24.39
C GLN A 889 -8.28 -36.72 -24.83
N ARG A 890 -8.50 -37.01 -26.13
CA ARG A 890 -9.83 -37.13 -26.76
C ARG A 890 -10.79 -38.17 -26.15
N GLN A 891 -10.35 -39.01 -25.21
CA GLN A 891 -11.16 -40.05 -24.54
C GLN A 891 -11.37 -39.79 -23.04
N ASP A 892 -11.31 -38.54 -22.58
CA ASP A 892 -11.42 -38.16 -21.17
C ASP A 892 -10.35 -38.82 -20.27
N GLN A 893 -9.24 -39.23 -20.87
CA GLN A 893 -8.07 -39.76 -20.19
C GLN A 893 -7.04 -38.66 -19.96
N TYR A 894 -6.55 -38.54 -18.74
CA TYR A 894 -5.52 -37.57 -18.39
C TYR A 894 -4.12 -38.19 -18.36
N LEU A 895 -3.12 -37.43 -18.81
CA LEU A 895 -1.71 -37.81 -18.78
C LEU A 895 -1.13 -37.79 -17.36
N PRO A 896 -0.06 -38.53 -17.05
CA PRO A 896 0.58 -38.49 -15.74
C PRO A 896 0.94 -37.05 -15.34
N ILE A 897 0.56 -36.67 -14.12
CA ILE A 897 0.79 -35.32 -13.62
C ILE A 897 2.22 -35.25 -13.08
N MET A 898 3.14 -34.75 -13.92
CA MET A 898 4.54 -34.49 -13.57
C MET A 898 4.77 -32.99 -13.52
N PHE A 899 5.46 -32.51 -12.50
CA PHE A 899 5.80 -31.09 -12.33
C PHE A 899 7.18 -30.95 -11.67
N VAL A 900 7.78 -29.78 -11.84
CA VAL A 900 9.01 -29.43 -11.12
C VAL A 900 8.62 -28.74 -9.83
N ASP A 901 9.09 -29.26 -8.69
CA ASP A 901 8.79 -28.70 -7.38
C ASP A 901 9.69 -27.48 -7.11
N GLU A 902 9.28 -26.33 -7.64
CA GLU A 902 9.98 -25.05 -7.43
C GLU A 902 10.05 -24.65 -5.94
N MET A 903 9.11 -25.12 -5.11
CA MET A 903 9.10 -24.78 -3.68
C MET A 903 10.23 -25.47 -2.93
N SER A 904 10.59 -26.70 -3.30
CA SER A 904 11.72 -27.43 -2.71
C SER A 904 13.10 -26.87 -3.09
N MET A 905 13.15 -25.98 -4.09
CA MET A 905 14.37 -25.30 -4.50
C MET A 905 14.67 -24.13 -3.55
N ARG A 906 15.51 -24.41 -2.57
CA ARG A 906 15.93 -23.44 -1.55
C ARG A 906 17.21 -22.70 -1.92
N SER A 907 17.46 -21.57 -1.27
CA SER A 907 18.69 -20.77 -1.42
C SER A 907 19.97 -21.58 -1.11
N LYS A 908 19.88 -22.61 -0.26
CA LYS A 908 21.01 -23.55 0.01
C LYS A 908 21.41 -24.41 -1.19
N HIS A 909 20.55 -24.52 -2.21
CA HIS A 909 20.79 -25.27 -3.45
C HIS A 909 21.27 -24.35 -4.59
N LEU A 910 21.61 -23.10 -4.29
CA LEU A 910 22.14 -22.14 -5.26
C LEU A 910 23.67 -22.12 -5.21
N PHE A 911 24.29 -22.23 -6.38
CA PHE A 911 25.74 -22.14 -6.56
C PHE A 911 26.07 -20.86 -7.32
N GLU A 912 26.81 -19.95 -6.69
CA GLU A 912 27.24 -18.68 -7.30
C GLU A 912 28.21 -18.91 -8.46
N LEU A 913 27.91 -18.33 -9.62
CA LEU A 913 28.74 -18.44 -10.83
C LEU A 913 29.81 -17.34 -10.84
N ALA A 914 30.77 -17.43 -9.91
CA ALA A 914 31.85 -16.43 -9.80
C ALA A 914 32.93 -16.54 -10.89
N ASP A 915 33.11 -17.73 -11.51
CA ASP A 915 34.04 -17.98 -12.63
C ASP A 915 33.51 -19.07 -13.57
N PHE A 916 33.30 -18.72 -14.85
CA PHE A 916 32.55 -19.50 -15.86
C PHE A 916 33.23 -20.79 -16.38
N GLN A 917 34.33 -21.23 -15.77
CA GLN A 917 35.12 -22.39 -16.24
C GLN A 917 34.90 -23.69 -15.44
N LYS A 918 34.04 -23.70 -14.40
CA LYS A 918 33.86 -24.88 -13.53
C LYS A 918 32.66 -25.74 -13.94
N SER A 919 32.85 -27.06 -13.97
CA SER A 919 31.74 -28.03 -14.00
C SER A 919 30.99 -28.00 -12.67
N VAL A 920 29.66 -27.98 -12.71
CA VAL A 920 28.81 -27.98 -11.51
C VAL A 920 28.15 -29.35 -11.37
N ASN A 921 28.01 -29.83 -10.13
CA ASN A 921 27.26 -31.04 -9.84
C ASN A 921 25.76 -30.70 -9.86
N LEU A 922 25.01 -31.34 -10.76
CA LEU A 922 23.56 -31.30 -10.84
C LEU A 922 23.01 -32.62 -10.30
N THR A 923 22.08 -32.51 -9.36
CA THR A 923 21.36 -33.64 -8.80
C THR A 923 19.91 -33.60 -9.30
N ILE A 924 19.49 -34.63 -10.03
CA ILE A 924 18.09 -34.81 -10.44
C ILE A 924 17.42 -35.68 -9.38
N ASN A 925 16.43 -35.12 -8.70
CA ASN A 925 15.63 -35.82 -7.69
C ASN A 925 14.27 -36.14 -8.29
N TYR A 926 13.92 -37.41 -8.41
CA TYR A 926 12.60 -37.84 -8.83
C TYR A 926 11.86 -38.42 -7.62
N GLU A 927 10.71 -37.84 -7.29
CA GLU A 927 9.93 -38.25 -6.12
C GLU A 927 8.43 -38.44 -6.45
N PRO A 928 7.79 -39.54 -6.00
CA PRO A 928 6.34 -39.68 -6.04
C PRO A 928 5.66 -38.70 -5.06
N THR A 929 4.44 -38.28 -5.38
CA THR A 929 3.65 -37.36 -4.56
C THR A 929 2.15 -37.64 -4.63
N SER A 930 1.40 -37.11 -3.66
CA SER A 930 -0.07 -37.18 -3.63
C SER A 930 -0.71 -35.94 -4.24
N VAL A 931 -1.96 -36.04 -4.68
CA VAL A 931 -2.72 -34.89 -5.21
C VAL A 931 -2.87 -33.80 -4.15
N ALA A 932 -3.06 -34.18 -2.89
CA ALA A 932 -3.18 -33.23 -1.78
C ALA A 932 -1.89 -32.42 -1.57
N LYS A 933 -0.71 -33.05 -1.69
CA LYS A 933 0.57 -32.36 -1.57
C LYS A 933 0.81 -31.40 -2.75
N LEU A 934 0.41 -31.78 -3.97
CA LEU A 934 0.44 -30.90 -5.14
C LEU A 934 -0.40 -29.63 -4.92
N LEU A 935 -1.65 -29.76 -4.46
CA LEU A 935 -2.53 -28.63 -4.18
C LEU A 935 -1.96 -27.72 -3.08
N LEU A 936 -1.39 -28.30 -2.03
CA LEU A 936 -0.73 -27.56 -0.96
C LEU A 936 0.46 -26.75 -1.48
N LEU A 937 1.36 -27.37 -2.26
CA LEU A 937 2.53 -26.69 -2.81
C LEU A 937 2.13 -25.56 -3.76
N THR A 938 1.12 -25.78 -4.61
CA THR A 938 0.63 -24.78 -5.58
C THR A 938 -0.03 -23.59 -4.88
N SER A 939 -0.88 -23.85 -3.89
CA SER A 939 -1.52 -22.80 -3.08
C SER A 939 -0.48 -21.99 -2.28
N THR A 940 0.53 -22.67 -1.72
CA THR A 940 1.62 -22.03 -0.98
C THR A 940 2.51 -21.20 -1.92
N ALA A 941 2.81 -21.67 -3.13
CA ALA A 941 3.55 -20.91 -4.13
C ALA A 941 2.82 -19.61 -4.52
N ARG A 942 1.50 -19.68 -4.73
CA ARG A 942 0.67 -18.50 -5.00
C ARG A 942 0.61 -17.53 -3.82
N SER A 943 0.51 -18.06 -2.60
CA SER A 943 0.48 -17.26 -1.37
C SER A 943 1.81 -16.57 -1.11
N THR A 944 2.94 -17.25 -1.30
CA THR A 944 4.28 -16.65 -1.17
C THR A 944 4.52 -15.54 -2.20
N GLN A 945 4.01 -15.68 -3.42
CA GLN A 945 4.04 -14.61 -4.42
C GLN A 945 3.24 -13.36 -3.98
N GLN A 946 2.10 -13.54 -3.30
CA GLN A 946 1.36 -12.43 -2.71
C GLN A 946 2.12 -11.78 -1.55
N LEU A 947 2.76 -12.58 -0.68
CA LEU A 947 3.59 -12.06 0.41
C LEU A 947 4.77 -11.23 -0.10
N MET A 948 5.41 -11.63 -1.21
CA MET A 948 6.45 -10.82 -1.88
C MET A 948 5.92 -9.45 -2.30
N ARG A 949 4.71 -9.39 -2.89
CA ARG A 949 4.07 -8.12 -3.28
C ARG A 949 3.78 -7.23 -2.07
N HIS A 950 3.61 -7.81 -0.89
CA HIS A 950 3.42 -7.09 0.37
C HIS A 950 4.73 -6.77 1.11
N GLY A 951 5.89 -7.06 0.53
CA GLY A 951 7.19 -6.63 1.04
C GLY A 951 7.91 -7.61 1.98
N PHE A 952 7.56 -8.90 1.96
CA PHE A 952 8.35 -9.95 2.62
C PHE A 952 9.68 -10.17 1.89
N LYS A 953 10.76 -10.42 2.64
CA LYS A 953 12.11 -10.65 2.08
C LYS A 953 12.25 -12.09 1.55
N ASP A 954 13.16 -12.29 0.59
CA ASP A 954 13.44 -13.62 0.01
C ASP A 954 13.89 -14.65 1.06
N LYS A 955 14.61 -14.22 2.10
CA LYS A 955 15.03 -15.08 3.21
C LYS A 955 13.85 -15.65 3.98
N ASP A 956 12.86 -14.81 4.33
CA ASP A 956 11.67 -15.23 5.07
C ASP A 956 10.84 -16.25 4.26
N ILE A 957 10.83 -16.06 2.94
CA ILE A 957 10.11 -16.94 2.02
C ILE A 957 10.85 -18.26 1.81
N ASP A 958 12.18 -18.25 1.81
CA ASP A 958 12.98 -19.49 1.76
C ASP A 958 12.78 -20.36 3.01
N GLU A 959 12.63 -19.74 4.18
CA GLU A 959 12.27 -20.44 5.43
C GLU A 959 10.86 -21.03 5.36
N LEU A 960 9.87 -20.26 4.88
CA LEU A 960 8.51 -20.76 4.65
C LEU A 960 8.50 -21.93 3.65
N ARG A 961 9.22 -21.81 2.54
CA ARG A 961 9.37 -22.88 1.54
C ARG A 961 9.87 -24.17 2.19
N GLY A 962 10.94 -24.09 2.97
CA GLY A 962 11.49 -25.24 3.70
C GLY A 962 10.47 -25.92 4.62
N LEU A 963 9.68 -25.14 5.35
CA LEU A 963 8.66 -25.66 6.26
C LEU A 963 7.58 -26.47 5.52
N PHE A 964 7.10 -26.02 4.35
CA PHE A 964 6.07 -26.75 3.60
C PHE A 964 6.60 -27.92 2.76
N THR A 965 7.88 -27.93 2.40
CA THR A 965 8.46 -28.96 1.53
C THR A 965 9.10 -30.11 2.30
N GLU A 966 9.81 -29.80 3.39
CA GLU A 966 10.63 -30.76 4.16
C GLU A 966 9.83 -31.41 5.30
N THR A 967 8.74 -30.80 5.77
CA THR A 967 7.90 -31.38 6.83
C THR A 967 6.76 -32.23 6.27
N SER A 968 6.38 -33.27 7.02
CA SER A 968 5.17 -34.02 6.70
C SER A 968 3.93 -33.18 7.00
N ILE A 969 2.85 -33.39 6.23
CA ILE A 969 1.61 -32.64 6.42
C ILE A 969 1.03 -32.81 7.84
N VAL A 970 1.22 -33.98 8.45
CA VAL A 970 0.80 -34.26 9.83
C VAL A 970 1.62 -33.42 10.82
N LEU A 971 2.95 -33.39 10.64
CA LEU A 971 3.81 -32.58 11.49
C LEU A 971 3.53 -31.09 11.33
N LEU A 972 3.28 -30.62 10.11
CA LEU A 972 2.90 -29.25 9.81
C LEU A 972 1.60 -28.84 10.53
N MET A 973 0.58 -29.71 10.50
CA MET A 973 -0.70 -29.46 11.17
C MET A 973 -0.56 -29.45 12.70
N ILE A 974 0.27 -30.34 13.25
CA ILE A 974 0.63 -30.33 14.68
C ILE A 974 1.37 -29.02 15.03
N THR A 975 2.31 -28.60 14.19
CA THR A 975 3.08 -27.36 14.39
C THR A 975 2.18 -26.15 14.41
N PHE A 976 1.24 -26.05 13.47
CA PHE A 976 0.26 -24.97 13.42
C PHE A 976 -0.67 -24.96 14.64
N PHE A 977 -1.13 -26.14 15.07
CA PHE A 977 -1.95 -26.30 16.27
C PHE A 977 -1.20 -25.83 17.52
N VAL A 978 0.03 -26.30 17.71
CA VAL A 978 0.87 -25.94 18.85
C VAL A 978 1.24 -24.45 18.83
N SER A 979 1.49 -23.87 17.65
CA SER A 979 1.80 -22.43 17.50
C SER A 979 0.63 -21.56 17.91
N THR A 980 -0.58 -22.01 17.60
CA THR A 980 -1.78 -21.27 17.97
C THR A 980 -2.07 -21.38 19.46
N LEU A 981 -1.81 -22.54 20.07
CA LEU A 981 -1.89 -22.70 21.52
C LEU A 981 -0.82 -21.87 22.26
N HIS A 982 0.39 -21.80 21.72
CA HIS A 982 1.48 -20.96 22.24
C HIS A 982 1.07 -19.48 22.29
N LEU A 983 0.58 -18.94 21.17
CA LEU A 983 0.10 -17.56 21.10
C LEU A 983 -1.02 -17.29 22.11
N LEU A 984 -1.93 -18.26 22.29
CA LEU A 984 -3.00 -18.16 23.28
C LEU A 984 -2.46 -18.11 24.71
N PHE A 985 -1.51 -19.00 25.06
CA PHE A 985 -0.93 -19.04 26.39
C PHE A 985 -0.09 -17.81 26.69
N ASP A 986 0.66 -17.29 25.72
CA ASP A 986 1.37 -16.02 25.84
C ASP A 986 0.41 -14.85 26.09
N ALA A 987 -0.68 -14.77 25.33
CA ALA A 987 -1.70 -13.74 25.54
C ALA A 987 -2.34 -13.84 26.95
N LEU A 988 -2.60 -15.06 27.43
CA LEU A 988 -3.12 -15.29 28.78
C LEU A 988 -2.08 -14.97 29.86
N ALA A 989 -0.81 -15.29 29.63
CA ALA A 989 0.30 -14.97 30.51
C ALA A 989 0.48 -13.45 30.61
N PHE A 990 0.51 -12.72 29.48
CA PHE A 990 0.56 -11.26 29.46
C PHE A 990 -0.65 -10.63 30.15
N LYS A 991 -1.87 -11.15 29.92
CA LYS A 991 -3.07 -10.66 30.60
C LYS A 991 -2.96 -10.84 32.12
N ASN A 992 -2.49 -12.00 32.58
CA ASN A 992 -2.32 -12.28 34.01
C ASN A 992 -1.24 -11.39 34.63
N ASP A 993 -0.12 -11.21 33.92
CA ASP A 993 1.00 -10.37 34.35
C ASP A 993 0.60 -8.87 34.41
N ILE A 994 -0.11 -8.35 33.40
CA ILE A 994 -0.65 -6.99 33.44
C ILE A 994 -1.66 -6.82 34.59
N SER A 995 -2.54 -7.80 34.77
CA SER A 995 -3.51 -7.78 35.88
C SER A 995 -2.82 -7.80 37.25
N PHE A 996 -1.68 -8.47 37.37
CA PHE A 996 -0.91 -8.56 38.60
C PHE A 996 -0.25 -7.22 38.98
N TRP A 997 0.33 -6.51 38.01
CA TRP A 997 1.01 -5.23 38.24
C TRP A 997 0.05 -4.02 38.32
N LYS A 998 -1.17 -4.15 37.79
CA LYS A 998 -2.17 -3.08 37.76
C LYS A 998 -2.73 -2.81 39.17
N GLY A 999 -2.37 -1.66 39.75
CA GLY A 999 -2.96 -1.16 41.01
C GLY A 999 -2.16 -1.39 42.30
N ARG A 1000 -0.96 -2.01 42.23
CA ARG A 1000 -0.09 -2.21 43.41
C ARG A 1000 0.58 -0.91 43.89
N LYS A 1001 0.63 -0.73 45.21
CA LYS A 1001 1.31 0.41 45.88
C LYS A 1001 2.55 0.00 46.70
N SER A 1002 2.66 -1.28 47.09
CA SER A 1002 3.78 -1.85 47.87
C SER A 1002 4.57 -2.84 47.00
N MET A 1003 5.90 -2.78 47.09
CA MET A 1003 6.82 -3.69 46.37
C MET A 1003 7.45 -4.74 47.30
N VAL A 1004 6.95 -4.87 48.53
CA VAL A 1004 7.44 -5.86 49.52
C VAL A 1004 7.34 -7.28 48.93
N GLY A 1005 8.48 -8.00 48.91
CA GLY A 1005 8.61 -9.34 48.35
C GLY A 1005 9.03 -9.41 46.87
N LEU A 1006 9.22 -8.27 46.18
CA LEU A 1006 9.70 -8.21 44.79
C LEU A 1006 11.03 -7.44 44.71
N SER A 1007 12.04 -8.06 44.09
CA SER A 1007 13.36 -7.46 43.93
C SER A 1007 13.42 -6.46 42.78
N THR A 1008 13.72 -5.21 43.10
CA THR A 1008 13.80 -4.11 42.13
C THR A 1008 14.98 -4.26 41.17
N LYS A 1009 16.09 -4.81 41.66
CA LYS A 1009 17.32 -5.09 40.89
C LYS A 1009 17.09 -6.21 39.86
N THR A 1010 16.37 -7.25 40.26
CA THR A 1010 15.99 -8.36 39.36
C THR A 1010 15.07 -7.87 38.24
N LEU A 1011 14.15 -6.95 38.53
CA LEU A 1011 13.28 -6.35 37.51
C LEU A 1011 14.06 -5.49 36.50
N LEU A 1012 15.00 -4.65 36.96
CA LEU A 1012 15.85 -3.87 36.07
C LEU A 1012 16.68 -4.76 35.14
N TRP A 1013 17.26 -5.84 35.70
CA TRP A 1013 18.06 -6.75 34.91
C TRP A 1013 17.21 -7.53 33.89
N ARG A 1014 15.98 -7.94 34.25
CA ARG A 1014 15.03 -8.54 33.30
C ARG A 1014 14.73 -7.61 32.13
N CYS A 1015 14.47 -6.34 32.41
CA CYS A 1015 14.25 -5.31 31.38
C CYS A 1015 15.48 -5.14 30.46
N PHE A 1016 16.68 -5.09 31.04
CA PHE A 1016 17.94 -5.01 30.29
C PHE A 1016 18.17 -6.24 29.41
N SER A 1017 17.96 -7.45 29.96
CA SER A 1017 18.11 -8.73 29.27
C SER A 1017 17.14 -8.83 28.09
N GLN A 1018 15.86 -8.52 28.32
CA GLN A 1018 14.83 -8.55 27.29
C GLN A 1018 15.13 -7.56 26.16
N THR A 1019 15.67 -6.38 26.49
CA THR A 1019 16.07 -5.36 25.51
C THR A 1019 17.22 -5.86 24.62
N ILE A 1020 18.24 -6.49 25.20
CA ILE A 1020 19.35 -7.09 24.44
C ILE A 1020 18.84 -8.20 23.53
N ILE A 1021 17.96 -9.08 24.03
CA ILE A 1021 17.37 -10.16 23.24
C ILE A 1021 16.54 -9.60 22.08
N PHE A 1022 15.71 -8.58 22.31
CA PHE A 1022 14.94 -7.93 21.26
C PHE A 1022 15.85 -7.34 20.17
N PHE A 1023 16.90 -6.62 20.54
CA PHE A 1023 17.85 -6.06 19.57
C PHE A 1023 18.67 -7.12 18.86
N TYR A 1024 19.03 -8.22 19.52
CA TYR A 1024 19.68 -9.36 18.90
C TYR A 1024 18.76 -10.02 17.87
N LEU A 1025 17.50 -10.29 18.21
CA LEU A 1025 16.50 -10.83 17.29
C LEU A 1025 16.25 -9.89 16.10
N PHE A 1026 16.21 -8.58 16.35
CA PHE A 1026 16.09 -7.56 15.31
C PHE A 1026 17.30 -7.54 14.36
N ASP A 1027 18.53 -7.67 14.90
CA ASP A 1027 19.78 -7.68 14.13
C ASP A 1027 19.97 -8.98 13.32
N GLN A 1028 19.45 -10.10 13.84
CA GLN A 1028 19.42 -11.40 13.14
C GLN A 1028 18.34 -11.48 12.05
N GLU A 1029 17.51 -10.44 11.91
CA GLU A 1029 16.36 -10.40 11.00
C GLU A 1029 15.45 -11.62 11.19
N THR A 1030 15.02 -11.85 12.43
CA THR A 1030 14.11 -12.96 12.74
C THR A 1030 12.66 -12.66 12.33
N SER A 1031 11.85 -13.72 12.23
CA SER A 1031 10.46 -13.60 11.79
C SER A 1031 9.64 -12.64 12.65
N LEU A 1032 8.74 -11.89 12.01
CA LEU A 1032 7.83 -10.96 12.69
C LEU A 1032 6.99 -11.63 13.78
N LEU A 1033 6.73 -12.93 13.63
CA LEU A 1033 5.99 -13.74 14.60
C LEU A 1033 6.72 -13.88 15.95
N VAL A 1034 8.06 -13.83 15.96
CA VAL A 1034 8.87 -13.86 17.18
C VAL A 1034 9.24 -12.44 17.63
N LEU A 1035 9.52 -11.55 16.67
CA LEU A 1035 9.94 -10.18 16.95
C LEU A 1035 8.81 -9.36 17.61
N ILE A 1036 7.56 -9.51 17.18
CA ILE A 1036 6.42 -8.73 17.70
C ILE A 1036 6.13 -9.09 19.18
N PRO A 1037 5.95 -10.36 19.58
CA PRO A 1037 5.80 -10.72 20.98
C PRO A 1037 6.99 -10.30 21.85
N SER A 1038 8.23 -10.46 21.34
CA SER A 1038 9.44 -10.00 22.03
C SER A 1038 9.44 -8.48 22.25
N GLY A 1039 9.00 -7.70 21.26
CA GLY A 1039 8.84 -6.25 21.36
C GLY A 1039 7.77 -5.84 22.37
N ILE A 1040 6.61 -6.51 22.38
CA ILE A 1040 5.54 -6.28 23.37
C ILE A 1040 6.06 -6.60 24.78
N ALA A 1041 6.75 -7.71 24.96
CA ALA A 1041 7.35 -8.10 26.24
C ALA A 1041 8.36 -7.04 26.73
N THR A 1042 9.23 -6.53 25.84
CA THR A 1042 10.15 -5.42 26.16
C THR A 1042 9.39 -4.19 26.69
N VAL A 1043 8.31 -3.78 26.00
CA VAL A 1043 7.47 -2.64 26.43
C VAL A 1043 6.82 -2.89 27.79
N ILE A 1044 6.31 -4.09 28.04
CA ILE A 1044 5.70 -4.47 29.33
C ILE A 1044 6.75 -4.42 30.46
N GLU A 1045 7.96 -4.93 30.24
CA GLU A 1045 9.05 -4.87 31.24
C GLU A 1045 9.46 -3.42 31.55
N TYR A 1046 9.54 -2.54 30.55
CA TYR A 1046 9.73 -1.10 30.78
C TYR A 1046 8.60 -0.50 31.62
N TRP A 1047 7.34 -0.86 31.34
CA TRP A 1047 6.20 -0.39 32.12
C TRP A 1047 6.28 -0.85 33.59
N LYS A 1048 6.64 -2.10 33.86
CA LYS A 1048 6.82 -2.60 35.24
C LYS A 1048 7.90 -1.81 36.00
N VAL A 1049 9.02 -1.48 35.34
CA VAL A 1049 10.08 -0.66 35.96
C VAL A 1049 9.57 0.71 36.39
N THR A 1050 8.67 1.34 35.60
CA THR A 1050 8.07 2.63 35.99
C THR A 1050 7.19 2.53 37.25
N ILE A 1051 6.51 1.39 37.43
CA ILE A 1051 5.69 1.11 38.61
C ILE A 1051 6.57 0.83 39.83
N ALA A 1052 7.60 -0.02 39.69
CA ALA A 1052 8.50 -0.41 40.78
C ALA A 1052 9.27 0.77 41.37
N TYR A 1053 9.78 1.68 40.53
CA TYR A 1053 10.52 2.87 40.98
C TYR A 1053 9.61 4.07 41.35
N LYS A 1054 8.28 3.88 41.36
CA LYS A 1054 7.27 4.90 41.68
C LYS A 1054 7.59 6.24 40.97
N VAL A 1055 7.95 6.16 39.69
CA VAL A 1055 8.50 7.29 38.93
C VAL A 1055 7.39 8.27 38.60
N SER A 1056 7.44 9.48 39.17
CA SER A 1056 6.56 10.58 38.79
C SER A 1056 7.28 11.52 37.84
N ILE A 1057 6.77 11.63 36.61
CA ILE A 1057 7.32 12.50 35.57
C ILE A 1057 6.56 13.82 35.61
N SER A 1058 7.25 14.91 35.96
CA SER A 1058 6.71 16.27 35.93
C SER A 1058 7.53 17.15 34.98
N TRP A 1059 6.95 18.27 34.52
CA TRP A 1059 7.62 19.22 33.62
C TRP A 1059 8.92 19.84 34.18
N ARG A 1060 9.22 19.66 35.48
CA ARG A 1060 10.45 20.14 36.15
C ARG A 1060 11.47 19.02 36.45
N GLY A 1061 11.24 17.79 36.01
CA GLY A 1061 12.16 16.66 36.19
C GLY A 1061 11.49 15.36 36.62
N ILE A 1062 12.32 14.32 36.73
CA ILE A 1062 11.93 12.97 37.19
C ILE A 1062 12.08 12.93 38.71
N LYS A 1063 10.97 12.66 39.44
CA LYS A 1063 11.00 12.43 40.89
C LYS A 1063 10.79 10.95 41.18
N PHE A 1064 11.78 10.35 41.83
CA PHE A 1064 11.71 8.98 42.36
C PHE A 1064 11.05 8.99 43.76
N GLY A 1065 10.15 8.04 44.03
CA GLY A 1065 9.53 7.87 45.35
C GLY A 1065 10.51 7.28 46.38
N LYS A 1066 10.22 7.45 47.68
CA LYS A 1066 11.00 6.81 48.76
C LYS A 1066 10.58 5.34 48.94
N HIS A 1067 11.56 4.46 49.15
CA HIS A 1067 11.37 3.06 49.53
C HIS A 1067 10.99 2.93 51.01
N SER A 1068 10.22 1.91 51.38
CA SER A 1068 9.92 1.59 52.79
C SER A 1068 11.02 0.72 53.41
N ALA A 1069 11.20 0.78 54.73
CA ALA A 1069 12.25 0.03 55.45
C ALA A 1069 12.14 -1.50 55.28
N GLU A 1070 10.95 -2.01 54.99
CA GLU A 1070 10.66 -3.43 54.73
C GLU A 1070 11.05 -3.84 53.28
N GLU A 1071 11.08 -2.90 52.33
CA GLU A 1071 11.56 -3.12 50.95
C GLU A 1071 13.11 -3.28 50.93
N ASP A 1072 13.83 -2.56 51.81
CA ASP A 1072 15.30 -2.57 51.89
C ASP A 1072 15.88 -3.89 52.43
N GLU A 1073 15.16 -4.58 53.33
CA GLU A 1073 15.60 -5.86 53.90
C GLU A 1073 15.61 -6.97 52.85
N THR A 1074 14.58 -7.02 51.99
CA THR A 1074 14.47 -7.98 50.87
C THR A 1074 15.57 -7.74 49.83
N ASP A 1075 15.85 -6.49 49.49
CA ASP A 1075 16.90 -6.10 48.54
C ASP A 1075 18.33 -6.41 49.04
N SER A 1076 18.51 -6.55 50.36
CA SER A 1076 19.80 -6.91 50.98
C SER A 1076 20.15 -8.39 50.82
N ILE A 1077 19.15 -9.27 50.91
CA ILE A 1077 19.29 -10.73 50.75
C ILE A 1077 19.60 -11.06 49.29
N ASP A 1078 18.89 -10.44 48.37
CA ASP A 1078 19.12 -10.58 46.93
C ASP A 1078 20.49 -10.04 46.50
N ALA A 1079 20.98 -8.96 47.12
CA ALA A 1079 22.30 -8.42 46.84
C ALA A 1079 23.43 -9.40 47.20
N GLN A 1080 23.28 -10.20 48.26
CA GLN A 1080 24.26 -11.22 48.62
C GLN A 1080 24.28 -12.37 47.62
N ALA A 1081 23.11 -12.85 47.20
CA ALA A 1081 22.99 -13.90 46.18
C ALA A 1081 23.62 -13.47 44.84
N MET A 1082 23.31 -12.26 44.37
CA MET A 1082 23.87 -11.71 43.13
C MET A 1082 25.38 -11.49 43.19
N LYS A 1083 25.94 -11.13 44.36
CA LYS A 1083 27.38 -10.94 44.54
C LYS A 1083 28.17 -12.23 44.30
N TYR A 1084 27.83 -13.32 44.98
CA TYR A 1084 28.52 -14.61 44.80
C TYR A 1084 28.40 -15.15 43.38
N LEU A 1085 27.25 -14.94 42.77
CA LEU A 1085 26.95 -15.42 41.43
C LEU A 1085 27.72 -14.66 40.34
N SER A 1086 27.84 -13.33 40.50
CA SER A 1086 28.60 -12.49 39.57
C SER A 1086 30.11 -12.81 39.54
N ILE A 1087 30.69 -13.25 40.66
CA ILE A 1087 32.13 -13.60 40.76
C ILE A 1087 32.50 -14.80 39.89
N LEU A 1088 31.60 -15.78 39.76
CA LEU A 1088 31.83 -16.97 38.91
C LEU A 1088 31.58 -16.69 37.42
N LEU A 1089 30.59 -15.85 37.12
CA LEU A 1089 30.00 -15.78 35.77
C LEU A 1089 30.55 -14.66 34.90
N VAL A 1090 30.97 -13.55 35.52
CA VAL A 1090 31.64 -12.47 34.78
C VAL A 1090 32.91 -12.97 34.07
N PRO A 1091 33.79 -13.78 34.69
CA PRO A 1091 34.93 -14.38 33.99
C PRO A 1091 34.54 -15.31 32.84
N LEU A 1092 33.44 -16.07 32.99
CA LEU A 1092 32.97 -17.03 31.99
C LEU A 1092 32.40 -16.33 30.75
N VAL A 1093 31.66 -15.24 30.94
CA VAL A 1093 31.14 -14.42 29.83
C VAL A 1093 32.25 -13.64 29.13
N ILE A 1094 33.23 -13.13 29.87
CA ILE A 1094 34.42 -12.50 29.27
C ILE A 1094 35.22 -13.54 28.46
N GLY A 1095 35.40 -14.75 29.00
CA GLY A 1095 36.05 -15.84 28.26
C GLY A 1095 35.30 -16.21 26.97
N GLY A 1096 33.96 -16.31 27.02
CA GLY A 1096 33.12 -16.54 25.85
C GLY A 1096 33.17 -15.42 24.82
N ALA A 1097 33.22 -14.16 25.27
CA ALA A 1097 33.38 -12.98 24.42
C ALA A 1097 34.71 -13.00 23.65
N VAL A 1098 35.80 -13.33 24.35
CA VAL A 1098 37.15 -13.46 23.76
C VAL A 1098 37.20 -14.63 22.78
N TYR A 1099 36.61 -15.78 23.13
CA TYR A 1099 36.50 -16.92 22.23
C TYR A 1099 35.71 -16.59 20.96
N SER A 1100 34.54 -15.95 21.10
CA SER A 1100 33.72 -15.52 19.97
C SER A 1100 34.45 -14.52 19.07
N LEU A 1101 35.26 -13.63 19.64
CA LEU A 1101 36.06 -12.67 18.88
C LEU A 1101 37.20 -13.35 18.09
N LEU A 1102 37.82 -14.39 18.65
CA LEU A 1102 38.98 -15.07 18.08
C LEU A 1102 38.61 -16.16 17.07
N TYR A 1103 37.48 -16.85 17.24
CA TYR A 1103 37.16 -18.07 16.48
C TYR A 1103 35.86 -18.02 15.68
N VAL A 1104 34.97 -17.05 15.92
CA VAL A 1104 33.70 -16.93 15.19
C VAL A 1104 33.76 -15.77 14.19
N PRO A 1105 33.40 -15.97 12.91
CA PRO A 1105 33.35 -14.88 11.93
C PRO A 1105 32.09 -14.03 12.15
N HIS A 1106 32.24 -12.71 12.12
CA HIS A 1106 31.16 -11.76 12.42
C HIS A 1106 30.88 -10.84 11.23
N LYS A 1107 29.67 -10.28 11.14
CA LYS A 1107 29.31 -9.28 10.11
C LYS A 1107 29.97 -7.92 10.36
N SER A 1108 30.08 -7.54 11.63
CA SER A 1108 30.63 -6.26 12.07
C SER A 1108 30.95 -6.29 13.56
N TRP A 1109 31.71 -5.29 14.04
CA TRP A 1109 31.93 -5.07 15.47
C TRP A 1109 30.64 -4.89 16.27
N ARG A 1110 29.60 -4.30 15.67
CA ARG A 1110 28.27 -4.17 16.29
C ARG A 1110 27.58 -5.54 16.43
N SER A 1111 27.64 -6.36 15.39
CA SER A 1111 27.08 -7.73 15.39
C SER A 1111 27.76 -8.59 16.46
N TRP A 1112 29.09 -8.53 16.55
CA TRP A 1112 29.85 -9.23 17.59
C TRP A 1112 29.44 -8.78 19.00
N LEU A 1113 29.32 -7.47 19.24
CA LEU A 1113 28.93 -6.94 20.54
C LEU A 1113 27.52 -7.40 20.94
N LEU A 1114 26.55 -7.34 20.02
CA LEU A 1114 25.18 -7.78 20.26
C LEU A 1114 25.10 -9.30 20.47
N GLU A 1115 25.77 -10.08 19.65
CA GLU A 1115 25.80 -11.54 19.75
C GLU A 1115 26.47 -12.01 21.03
N THR A 1116 27.60 -11.42 21.40
CA THR A 1116 28.30 -11.70 22.65
C THR A 1116 27.47 -11.26 23.86
N SER A 1117 26.81 -10.10 23.78
CA SER A 1117 25.92 -9.63 24.84
C SER A 1117 24.69 -10.52 24.99
N ALA A 1118 24.11 -10.99 23.88
CA ALA A 1118 22.98 -11.91 23.88
C ALA A 1118 23.39 -13.28 24.44
N ASN A 1119 24.52 -13.85 24.02
CA ASN A 1119 25.07 -15.08 24.58
C ASN A 1119 25.38 -14.95 26.08
N GLY A 1120 25.91 -13.80 26.49
CA GLY A 1120 26.05 -13.44 27.90
C GLY A 1120 24.71 -13.44 28.62
N VAL A 1121 23.72 -12.71 28.12
CA VAL A 1121 22.36 -12.65 28.70
C VAL A 1121 21.69 -14.02 28.75
N TYR A 1122 21.85 -14.87 27.72
CA TYR A 1122 21.32 -16.23 27.71
C TYR A 1122 21.98 -17.10 28.79
N ALA A 1123 23.30 -16.95 28.99
CA ALA A 1123 24.03 -17.59 30.08
C ALA A 1123 23.62 -17.04 31.46
N PHE A 1124 23.37 -15.73 31.58
CA PHE A 1124 22.88 -15.09 32.81
C PHE A 1124 21.39 -15.37 33.08
N GLY A 1125 20.58 -15.74 32.09
CA GLY A 1125 19.14 -15.97 32.24
C GLY A 1125 18.80 -17.11 33.22
N PHE A 1126 19.68 -18.10 33.37
CA PHE A 1126 19.60 -19.19 34.36
C PHE A 1126 19.53 -18.65 35.79
N LEU A 1127 20.14 -17.50 36.03
CA LEU A 1127 20.39 -16.95 37.35
C LEU A 1127 19.20 -16.23 37.93
N PHE A 1128 18.23 -15.77 37.13
CA PHE A 1128 17.08 -15.02 37.68
C PHE A 1128 16.07 -15.90 38.40
N MET A 1129 16.18 -17.22 38.22
CA MET A 1129 15.36 -18.19 38.94
C MET A 1129 16.12 -18.87 40.10
N LEU A 1130 17.44 -18.71 40.19
CA LEU A 1130 18.28 -19.26 41.27
C LEU A 1130 18.10 -18.56 42.63
N PRO A 1131 17.92 -17.22 42.75
CA PRO A 1131 17.66 -16.57 44.03
C PRO A 1131 16.47 -17.18 44.74
N GLN A 1132 15.38 -17.49 44.03
CA GLN A 1132 14.22 -18.16 44.61
C GLN A 1132 14.58 -19.56 45.15
N LEU A 1133 15.37 -20.34 44.41
CA LEU A 1133 15.87 -21.65 44.85
C LEU A 1133 16.85 -21.54 46.03
N PHE A 1134 17.69 -20.50 46.04
CA PHE A 1134 18.65 -20.22 47.10
C PHE A 1134 17.96 -19.77 48.37
N VAL A 1135 16.95 -18.92 48.26
CA VAL A 1135 16.11 -18.47 49.39
C VAL A 1135 15.30 -19.66 49.93
N ASN A 1136 14.72 -20.51 49.07
CA ASN A 1136 14.08 -21.75 49.53
C ASN A 1136 15.05 -22.66 50.29
N TYR A 1137 16.29 -22.79 49.82
CA TYR A 1137 17.33 -23.58 50.49
C TYR A 1137 17.79 -22.97 51.83
N LYS A 1138 17.91 -21.63 51.91
CA LYS A 1138 18.30 -20.90 53.11
C LYS A 1138 17.20 -20.89 54.17
N LEU A 1139 15.95 -20.68 53.77
CA LEU A 1139 14.78 -20.64 54.65
C LEU A 1139 14.18 -22.03 54.93
N LYS A 1140 14.60 -23.07 54.19
CA LYS A 1140 14.08 -24.45 54.28
C LYS A 1140 12.55 -24.53 54.11
N SER A 1141 11.97 -23.64 53.30
CA SER A 1141 10.54 -23.60 52.97
C SER A 1141 10.32 -23.10 51.53
N VAL A 1142 9.22 -23.50 50.90
CA VAL A 1142 8.83 -23.06 49.54
C VAL A 1142 7.57 -22.20 49.60
N ALA A 1143 7.58 -21.03 48.96
CA ALA A 1143 6.39 -20.17 48.89
C ALA A 1143 5.24 -20.84 48.10
N HIS A 1144 4.00 -20.67 48.55
CA HIS A 1144 2.81 -21.19 47.86
C HIS A 1144 2.64 -20.55 46.46
N LEU A 1145 2.57 -21.37 45.40
CA LEU A 1145 2.41 -20.91 44.01
C LEU A 1145 1.00 -21.22 43.47
N PRO A 1146 0.29 -20.28 42.81
CA PRO A 1146 -1.04 -20.54 42.26
C PRO A 1146 -0.97 -21.57 41.14
N TRP A 1147 -1.77 -22.63 41.24
CA TRP A 1147 -1.79 -23.73 40.25
C TRP A 1147 -1.97 -23.27 38.80
N ARG A 1148 -2.73 -22.18 38.59
CA ARG A 1148 -2.96 -21.61 37.25
C ARG A 1148 -1.70 -20.97 36.65
N ALA A 1149 -0.99 -20.15 37.43
CA ALA A 1149 0.25 -19.50 36.98
C ALA A 1149 1.37 -20.53 36.77
N PHE A 1150 1.45 -21.52 37.65
CA PHE A 1150 2.35 -22.66 37.50
C PHE A 1150 2.09 -23.40 36.18
N MET A 1151 0.83 -23.67 35.85
CA MET A 1151 0.48 -24.42 34.64
C MET A 1151 0.78 -23.66 33.36
N TYR A 1152 0.50 -22.36 33.29
CA TYR A 1152 0.86 -21.55 32.11
C TYR A 1152 2.36 -21.53 31.87
N LYS A 1153 3.17 -21.42 32.93
CA LYS A 1153 4.63 -21.44 32.82
C LYS A 1153 5.14 -22.79 32.35
N ALA A 1154 4.63 -23.90 32.91
CA ALA A 1154 5.02 -25.25 32.53
C ALA A 1154 4.63 -25.61 31.08
N PHE A 1155 3.45 -25.19 30.62
CA PHE A 1155 3.02 -25.42 29.23
C PHE A 1155 3.84 -24.59 28.23
N ASN A 1156 4.20 -23.34 28.56
CA ASN A 1156 5.08 -22.54 27.70
C ASN A 1156 6.45 -23.19 27.53
N THR A 1157 7.07 -23.67 28.60
CA THR A 1157 8.38 -24.35 28.52
C THR A 1157 8.33 -25.61 27.65
N PHE A 1158 7.31 -26.45 27.81
CA PHE A 1158 7.17 -27.67 27.01
C PHE A 1158 6.88 -27.39 25.52
N ILE A 1159 6.18 -26.30 25.21
CA ILE A 1159 5.87 -25.89 23.84
C ILE A 1159 7.11 -25.27 23.16
N ASP A 1160 7.90 -24.49 23.89
CA ASP A 1160 9.15 -23.90 23.39
C ASP A 1160 10.16 -24.99 23.00
N ASP A 1161 10.22 -26.09 23.76
CA ASP A 1161 11.03 -27.25 23.41
C ASP A 1161 10.59 -27.91 22.11
N LEU A 1162 9.28 -28.08 21.90
CA LEU A 1162 8.75 -28.61 20.66
C LEU A 1162 9.13 -27.71 19.46
N PHE A 1163 9.09 -26.38 19.64
CA PHE A 1163 9.53 -25.44 18.61
C PHE A 1163 11.03 -25.47 18.34
N ALA A 1164 11.85 -25.70 19.36
CA ALA A 1164 13.28 -25.85 19.19
C ALA A 1164 13.65 -27.06 18.30
N PHE A 1165 12.79 -28.08 18.17
CA PHE A 1165 13.01 -29.21 17.27
C PHE A 1165 12.41 -29.01 15.86
N ILE A 1166 11.35 -28.20 15.74
CA ILE A 1166 10.59 -28.05 14.49
C ILE A 1166 11.04 -26.81 13.68
N ILE A 1167 11.32 -25.70 14.35
CA ILE A 1167 11.71 -24.43 13.73
C ILE A 1167 13.22 -24.26 13.86
N THR A 1168 13.87 -23.80 12.78
CA THR A 1168 15.29 -23.45 12.81
C THR A 1168 15.52 -22.20 13.66
N MET A 1169 15.72 -22.38 14.96
CA MET A 1169 16.14 -21.32 15.88
C MET A 1169 17.66 -21.33 16.07
N PRO A 1170 18.28 -20.17 16.38
CA PRO A 1170 19.69 -20.11 16.75
C PRO A 1170 20.01 -21.11 17.87
N THR A 1171 21.13 -21.82 17.76
CA THR A 1171 21.54 -22.84 18.73
C THR A 1171 21.63 -22.30 20.16
N ALA A 1172 22.06 -21.05 20.34
CA ALA A 1172 22.06 -20.36 21.62
C ALA A 1172 20.65 -20.22 22.23
N HIS A 1173 19.65 -19.88 21.41
CA HIS A 1173 18.25 -19.79 21.85
C HIS A 1173 17.67 -21.17 22.20
N ARG A 1174 17.98 -22.20 21.39
CA ARG A 1174 17.56 -23.58 21.65
C ARG A 1174 18.12 -24.12 22.97
N MET A 1175 19.39 -23.86 23.26
CA MET A 1175 20.03 -24.22 24.54
C MET A 1175 19.44 -23.44 25.72
N ALA A 1176 18.96 -22.21 25.49
CA ALA A 1176 18.32 -21.40 26.52
C ALA A 1176 16.90 -21.87 26.88
N CYS A 1177 16.16 -22.54 25.99
CA CYS A 1177 14.87 -23.17 26.31
C CYS A 1177 15.06 -24.33 27.30
N PHE A 1178 15.97 -25.27 26.98
CA PHE A 1178 16.28 -26.44 27.80
C PHE A 1178 16.80 -26.11 29.23
N ARG A 1179 17.31 -24.88 29.42
CA ARG A 1179 17.77 -24.34 30.71
C ARG A 1179 16.64 -24.21 31.72
N ASP A 1180 15.46 -23.78 31.27
CA ASP A 1180 14.34 -23.46 32.15
C ASP A 1180 13.74 -24.75 32.76
N ASP A 1181 13.90 -25.90 32.08
CA ASP A 1181 13.53 -27.23 32.58
C ASP A 1181 14.38 -27.71 33.73
N ILE A 1182 15.71 -27.50 33.69
CA ILE A 1182 16.61 -27.93 34.77
C ILE A 1182 16.25 -27.21 36.08
N VAL A 1183 15.98 -25.90 35.99
CA VAL A 1183 15.56 -25.10 37.15
C VAL A 1183 14.19 -25.53 37.64
N PHE A 1184 13.26 -25.81 36.73
CA PHE A 1184 11.93 -26.30 37.07
C PHE A 1184 11.98 -27.65 37.81
N LEU A 1185 12.83 -28.58 37.38
CA LEU A 1185 13.05 -29.87 38.04
C LEU A 1185 13.66 -29.69 39.44
N VAL A 1186 14.63 -28.79 39.60
CA VAL A 1186 15.22 -28.46 40.92
C VAL A 1186 14.18 -27.81 41.84
N TYR A 1187 13.32 -26.95 41.32
CA TYR A 1187 12.21 -26.37 42.07
C TYR A 1187 11.22 -27.45 42.53
N LEU A 1188 10.83 -28.38 41.66
CA LEU A 1188 9.97 -29.51 42.01
C LEU A 1188 10.60 -30.39 43.09
N TYR A 1189 11.90 -30.64 43.00
CA TYR A 1189 12.65 -31.37 44.01
C TYR A 1189 12.68 -30.64 45.36
N GLN A 1190 12.91 -29.32 45.37
CA GLN A 1190 12.85 -28.50 46.59
C GLN A 1190 11.44 -28.46 47.20
N ARG A 1191 10.39 -28.39 46.38
CA ARG A 1191 8.99 -28.44 46.83
C ARG A 1191 8.63 -29.80 47.45
N TRP A 1192 9.27 -30.87 46.99
CA TRP A 1192 9.15 -32.19 47.60
C TRP A 1192 9.93 -32.28 48.92
N LEU A 1193 11.12 -31.65 49.01
CA LEU A 1193 12.01 -31.72 50.17
C LEU A 1193 11.65 -30.75 51.32
N TYR A 1194 11.08 -29.58 51.02
CA TYR A 1194 10.79 -28.50 51.98
C TYR A 1194 9.27 -28.22 52.09
N PRO A 1195 8.76 -27.90 53.30
CA PRO A 1195 7.34 -27.58 53.49
C PRO A 1195 6.91 -26.30 52.74
N VAL A 1196 5.64 -26.27 52.30
CA VAL A 1196 5.05 -25.10 51.63
C VAL A 1196 4.59 -24.07 52.66
N ASP A 1197 5.18 -22.88 52.61
CA ASP A 1197 4.86 -21.75 53.47
C ASP A 1197 3.82 -20.85 52.81
N TYR A 1198 2.64 -20.74 53.43
CA TYR A 1198 1.51 -19.95 52.96
C TYR A 1198 1.55 -18.50 53.45
N THR A 1199 2.39 -18.17 54.43
CA THR A 1199 2.57 -16.78 54.90
C THR A 1199 3.56 -16.02 54.03
N ARG A 1200 4.42 -16.75 53.32
CA ARG A 1200 5.42 -16.21 52.41
C ARG A 1200 4.80 -15.77 51.09
N ILE A 1201 5.08 -14.54 50.72
CA ILE A 1201 4.77 -13.95 49.42
C ILE A 1201 5.57 -14.70 48.33
N ASN A 1202 4.89 -15.21 47.32
CA ASN A 1202 5.53 -15.93 46.21
C ASN A 1202 6.16 -14.98 45.16
N GLU A 1203 6.81 -15.54 44.13
CA GLU A 1203 7.45 -14.79 43.03
C GLU A 1203 6.47 -13.89 42.23
N PHE A 1204 5.17 -14.12 42.42
CA PHE A 1204 4.07 -13.32 41.88
C PHE A 1204 3.41 -12.49 42.98
N GLY A 1205 4.13 -12.10 44.03
CA GLY A 1205 3.62 -11.18 45.04
C GLY A 1205 2.39 -11.63 45.85
N GLU A 1206 1.94 -12.89 45.77
CA GLU A 1206 0.76 -13.39 46.46
C GLU A 1206 1.13 -14.22 47.70
N GLY A 1207 0.49 -13.91 48.85
CA GLY A 1207 0.51 -14.75 50.05
C GLY A 1207 -0.68 -15.72 50.08
N GLY A 1208 -0.52 -16.89 50.69
CA GLY A 1208 -1.58 -17.88 50.86
C GLY A 1208 -2.73 -17.42 51.79
N GLU A 1209 -2.49 -16.46 52.67
CA GLU A 1209 -3.52 -15.89 53.56
C GLU A 1209 -4.51 -14.95 52.83
N ASP A 1210 -4.07 -14.24 51.79
CA ASP A 1210 -4.94 -13.38 50.97
C ASP A 1210 -6.03 -14.18 50.25
N LYS A 1211 -5.74 -15.45 49.95
CA LYS A 1211 -6.67 -16.38 49.34
C LYS A 1211 -7.64 -16.97 50.36
N LYS A 1212 -7.18 -17.29 51.58
CA LYS A 1212 -8.06 -17.72 52.67
C LYS A 1212 -9.03 -16.62 53.10
N LYS A 1213 -8.61 -15.35 53.12
CA LYS A 1213 -9.50 -14.20 53.39
C LYS A 1213 -10.55 -14.03 52.30
N LYS A 1214 -10.18 -14.15 51.02
CA LYS A 1214 -11.13 -14.12 49.90
C LYS A 1214 -12.09 -15.31 49.92
N ASP A 1215 -11.59 -16.51 50.19
CA ASP A 1215 -12.42 -17.71 50.25
C ASP A 1215 -13.34 -17.68 51.50
N SER A 1216 -12.90 -17.12 52.63
CA SER A 1216 -13.75 -16.92 53.82
C SER A 1216 -14.79 -15.81 53.65
N GLU A 1217 -14.46 -14.71 52.96
CA GLU A 1217 -15.42 -13.64 52.64
C GLU A 1217 -16.49 -14.12 51.63
N VAL A 1218 -16.12 -15.02 50.71
CA VAL A 1218 -17.06 -15.65 49.77
C VAL A 1218 -17.98 -16.63 50.51
N VAL A 1219 -17.46 -17.43 51.44
CA VAL A 1219 -18.27 -18.37 52.24
C VAL A 1219 -19.21 -17.64 53.23
N ASP A 1220 -18.76 -16.56 53.89
CA ASP A 1220 -19.61 -15.73 54.76
C ASP A 1220 -20.72 -14.99 53.96
N SER A 1221 -20.48 -14.70 52.67
CA SER A 1221 -21.48 -14.10 51.78
C SER A 1221 -22.49 -15.12 51.25
N GLU A 1222 -22.08 -16.37 51.06
CA GLU A 1222 -22.96 -17.49 50.68
C GLU A 1222 -23.81 -17.96 51.87
N GLU A 1223 -23.27 -18.03 53.10
CA GLU A 1223 -24.05 -18.40 54.30
C GLU A 1223 -25.09 -17.33 54.69
N LYS A 1224 -24.79 -16.04 54.51
CA LYS A 1224 -25.79 -14.97 54.72
C LYS A 1224 -26.87 -14.95 53.63
N GLY A 1225 -26.56 -15.40 52.42
CA GLY A 1225 -27.52 -15.60 51.35
C GLY A 1225 -28.47 -16.79 51.59
N GLU A 1226 -27.95 -17.91 52.10
CA GLU A 1226 -28.74 -19.12 52.38
C GLU A 1226 -29.70 -18.98 53.58
N VAL A 1227 -29.39 -18.13 54.58
CA VAL A 1227 -30.30 -17.87 55.71
C VAL A 1227 -31.51 -17.02 55.27
N GLN A 1228 -31.32 -16.06 54.35
CA GLN A 1228 -32.44 -15.29 53.77
C GLN A 1228 -33.28 -16.10 52.77
N GLU A 1229 -32.68 -17.08 52.08
CA GLU A 1229 -33.41 -17.93 51.12
C GLU A 1229 -34.23 -19.04 51.81
N LYS A 1230 -33.84 -19.47 53.02
CA LYS A 1230 -34.60 -20.45 53.83
C LYS A 1230 -35.85 -19.87 54.49
N GLU A 1231 -35.88 -18.60 54.90
CA GLU A 1231 -37.08 -17.98 55.46
C GLU A 1231 -38.18 -17.71 54.42
N MET A 1232 -37.86 -17.60 53.13
CA MET A 1232 -38.84 -17.23 52.09
C MET A 1232 -39.48 -18.43 51.36
N LYS A 1233 -39.04 -19.67 51.62
CA LYS A 1233 -39.54 -20.88 50.93
C LYS A 1233 -40.38 -21.85 51.78
N GLU A 1234 -40.61 -21.55 53.06
CA GLU A 1234 -41.40 -22.40 53.97
C GLU A 1234 -42.92 -22.08 54.00
N THR A 1235 -43.46 -21.33 53.03
CA THR A 1235 -44.91 -21.09 52.88
C THR A 1235 -45.44 -21.59 51.53
N ALA A 1236 -45.36 -22.90 51.29
CA ALA A 1236 -46.31 -23.66 50.45
C ALA A 1236 -46.05 -25.19 50.56
N GLU A 1237 -46.88 -25.84 51.38
CA GLU A 1237 -47.01 -27.28 51.70
C GLU A 1237 -47.18 -28.20 50.46
N ILE A 1238 -46.57 -29.40 50.31
CA ILE A 1238 -46.80 -30.77 50.90
C ILE A 1238 -48.16 -31.42 50.45
N PRO A 1239 -48.38 -32.77 50.33
CA PRO A 1239 -47.55 -33.99 50.12
C PRO A 1239 -48.06 -34.99 49.02
N GLY A 1240 -47.23 -35.99 48.63
CA GLY A 1240 -47.73 -37.27 48.08
C GLY A 1240 -46.71 -38.18 47.39
N ALA A 1241 -46.29 -39.27 48.06
CA ALA A 1241 -45.27 -40.29 47.73
C ALA A 1241 -45.64 -41.28 46.58
N PRO A 1242 -44.86 -42.33 46.17
CA PRO A 1242 -43.61 -42.88 46.75
C PRO A 1242 -42.45 -43.38 45.80
N ARG A 1243 -41.25 -43.49 46.41
CA ARG A 1243 -40.13 -44.47 46.29
C ARG A 1243 -39.90 -45.31 45.01
N ARG A 1244 -38.64 -45.42 44.53
CA ARG A 1244 -37.67 -46.55 44.82
C ARG A 1244 -36.35 -46.56 43.98
N ARG A 1245 -35.24 -46.82 44.70
CA ARG A 1245 -34.10 -47.75 44.44
C ARG A 1245 -33.11 -47.48 43.28
N THR A 1246 -31.83 -47.21 43.58
CA THR A 1246 -30.63 -48.12 43.69
C THR A 1246 -29.68 -47.91 42.50
N ALA A 1247 -28.36 -48.02 42.55
CA ALA A 1247 -27.38 -48.38 43.57
C ALA A 1247 -25.95 -48.05 43.05
N LYS A 1248 -25.01 -47.93 44.01
CA LYS A 1248 -23.59 -48.39 44.05
C LYS A 1248 -22.66 -48.06 42.85
N LYS A 1249 -21.47 -47.48 43.00
CA LYS A 1249 -20.27 -47.65 43.89
C LYS A 1249 -19.08 -48.14 43.03
N ALA A 1250 -17.91 -47.55 43.33
CA ALA A 1250 -16.53 -48.03 43.12
C ALA A 1250 -15.91 -47.85 41.73
N THR A 1251 -15.08 -46.81 41.54
CA THR A 1251 -13.61 -46.81 41.69
C THR A 1251 -13.09 -45.38 41.59
#